data_AF-A0A2P0B1J1-F1
#
_entry.id   AF-A0A2P0B1J1-F1
#
_cell.length_a   1.000
_cell.length_b   1.000
_cell.length_c   1.000
_cell.angle_alpha   90.00
_cell.angle_beta   90.00
_cell.angle_gamma   90.00
#
_symmetry.space_group_name_H-M   'P 1'
#
loop_
_entity.id
_entity.type
_entity.pdbx_description
1 polymer ?
#
loop_
_entity_poly.entity_id
_entity_poly.type
_entity_poly.pdbx_seq_one_letter_code
_entity_poly.pdbx_strand_id
1 'polypeptide(L)'
;MSDKIHSLLPEQGHAADPGHSVWLSASAGTGKTQVLSARVLRLLLQPGVEPGSILCLTFTKAGAAEMATRVNETLARWVRMEETLLAKHLRAIGAKVDPATLAHARTLFTRVLDCPGGGLRIDTIHAFAQYLLAAFPEEAGLEPGTVAMDDRTRGLLAREVLTELVANADGADNSALAMLSLRLGPDGVKQWLMACAKARELWEGPQGWQSPMRPQVLAMLGLPSDFSEADLVRECADDRFDCGSLRACLATLQDWNTKSGRDAAEPISAWLAADPDQRLATLACFNGSLLVADGSKPKNLTNLVKRDPTYEGNVAAVQASLDAIREKFALLALAEYLTPALELGRRFALLWDEAKRVHGLVDFDDQIARAATLLGNSEMAQWIGYKLDRSFDHILVDEAQDTNDSQWAIIDALTQDFFDGLGAAGARLRTIFVVGDYKQAIFGFQGTEPRLFVDKREQYDARINSAIANAETLAHETREAPLVPLASLARLGLERNFRSSQVILDFVDRAVAHVGTQAMGMPGEEVQHTGEDRPGRVTLWAPIRAEESDDPEAVEEDGAETWLPAPERRMADRIAAQVKQWLEDGHPLTKGGARRAGPGDIMILVRKRRALAGLIVARLHAAGVPVAGVDRLRLGAPLAVKDLLAALRFAAQPRDDLMLANLLVSPLGGWSQDDLLEHGLRDKSVGLWDHIRRSDAPLCMATADRLRALLARVDYEHPQALLHWLLTGPWDGRRKLVARLGREANDPIDELVGAAFAYCAEHTPSLQGFLNWFDASDEELKREAAGSGDAVRVLTAHGSKGLQAPIVILADATGNPDRGPARAGELMTDDGRTVPLPSLPKEAKAGPVLAAEEAKKAREREEHWRLMYVAMTRAEEALYIGGALLPSDKDVPEASWYAQAAALFDSEGGGEGEGVSDPIWGERHDLGTLADIAPPAPDAASRAQRPALPDWATRAPAAEPSPPRPLAPSAAGDDLAPNPPGLATGAEAAQRGTHIHRLLERLPDIAPEDREARGSAWLAAQAADLPEETRAAMLEQALGVLDHPDFAALFAPGALAEVSLAATVEGQVVTGKLDRLCVGEEEVLVVDYKTTRRAPTSPEQVPTATLRQMSAYAHALAAIYPGRRICAALLYTQTPQLIVLPHAVLAAHKPGLGDKQLSLPGSAFA
;
A
#
# COMPACT_ATOMS: atom_id res chain seq x y z
N MET A 1 2.11 27.63 -6.15
CA MET A 1 3.57 27.71 -6.29
C MET A 1 3.95 28.94 -7.11
N SER A 2 5.13 29.54 -6.87
CA SER A 2 5.58 30.84 -7.40
C SER A 2 5.93 30.82 -8.90
N ASP A 3 5.62 31.89 -9.64
CA ASP A 3 5.99 32.19 -11.03
C ASP A 3 7.52 32.33 -11.32
N LYS A 4 8.39 31.92 -10.39
CA LYS A 4 9.84 32.05 -10.56
C LYS A 4 10.38 31.04 -11.57
N ILE A 5 10.89 31.56 -12.68
CA ILE A 5 11.63 30.80 -13.69
C ILE A 5 13.08 30.65 -13.20
N HIS A 6 13.52 29.41 -12.99
CA HIS A 6 14.91 29.10 -12.62
C HIS A 6 15.68 28.58 -13.83
N SER A 7 16.70 29.31 -14.27
CA SER A 7 17.58 28.88 -15.35
C SER A 7 18.51 27.76 -14.87
N LEU A 8 18.72 26.75 -15.72
CA LEU A 8 19.70 25.70 -15.46
C LEU A 8 21.12 26.30 -15.40
N LEU A 9 21.92 25.86 -14.44
CA LEU A 9 23.35 26.09 -14.44
C LEU A 9 24.03 25.33 -15.60
N PRO A 10 25.26 25.69 -16.03
CA PRO A 10 25.93 25.03 -17.15
C PRO A 10 25.96 23.50 -17.03
N GLU A 11 26.35 22.96 -15.87
CA GLU A 11 26.39 21.51 -15.62
C GLU A 11 25.01 20.86 -15.63
N GLN A 12 24.00 21.53 -15.07
CA GLN A 12 22.60 21.09 -15.13
C GLN A 12 22.08 21.10 -16.59
N GLY A 13 22.51 22.07 -17.39
CA GLY A 13 22.20 22.17 -18.81
C GLY A 13 22.81 21.03 -19.64
N HIS A 14 24.06 20.64 -19.34
CA HIS A 14 24.71 19.47 -19.92
C HIS A 14 24.00 18.17 -19.50
N ALA A 15 23.66 18.02 -18.23
CA ALA A 15 22.95 16.83 -17.74
C ALA A 15 21.54 16.70 -18.37
N ALA A 16 20.85 17.81 -18.57
CA ALA A 16 19.53 17.83 -19.22
C ALA A 16 19.59 17.62 -20.74
N ASP A 17 20.78 17.48 -21.35
CA ASP A 17 20.89 17.39 -22.81
C ASP A 17 20.34 16.08 -23.38
N PRO A 18 19.30 16.11 -24.23
CA PRO A 18 18.68 14.91 -24.78
C PRO A 18 19.61 14.13 -25.73
N GLY A 19 20.67 14.76 -26.24
CA GLY A 19 21.63 14.16 -27.19
C GLY A 19 22.58 13.12 -26.61
N HIS A 20 22.68 13.03 -25.28
CA HIS A 20 23.70 12.23 -24.61
C HIS A 20 23.09 11.28 -23.59
N SER A 21 23.69 10.10 -23.45
CA SER A 21 23.52 9.28 -22.25
C SER A 21 24.30 9.90 -21.10
N VAL A 22 23.70 10.00 -19.92
CA VAL A 22 24.26 10.73 -18.77
C VAL A 22 24.21 9.86 -17.53
N TRP A 23 25.32 9.85 -16.79
CA TRP A 23 25.40 9.33 -15.43
C TRP A 23 25.67 10.47 -14.46
N LEU A 24 24.65 10.88 -13.74
CA LEU A 24 24.64 12.06 -12.89
C LEU A 24 24.78 11.67 -11.41
N SER A 25 25.93 12.00 -10.82
CA SER A 25 26.11 11.97 -9.37
C SER A 25 25.62 13.29 -8.78
N ALA A 26 24.54 13.26 -8.02
CA ALA A 26 23.92 14.49 -7.51
C ALA A 26 23.47 14.32 -6.07
N SER A 27 24.11 15.06 -5.18
CA SER A 27 23.80 15.05 -3.74
C SER A 27 22.41 15.61 -3.43
N ALA A 28 21.97 15.49 -2.18
CA ALA A 28 20.69 16.05 -1.73
C ALA A 28 20.63 17.57 -2.02
N GLY A 29 19.48 18.06 -2.49
CA GLY A 29 19.25 19.50 -2.69
C GLY A 29 19.92 20.14 -3.91
N THR A 30 20.59 19.37 -4.77
CA THR A 30 21.32 19.88 -5.96
C THR A 30 20.43 20.18 -7.18
N GLY A 31 19.13 19.93 -7.06
CA GLY A 31 18.16 20.15 -8.14
C GLY A 31 17.96 18.95 -9.07
N LYS A 32 18.23 17.71 -8.62
CA LYS A 32 17.97 16.46 -9.38
C LYS A 32 16.63 16.46 -10.11
N THR A 33 15.54 16.73 -9.39
CA THR A 33 14.18 16.78 -9.94
C THR A 33 14.00 17.86 -11.00
N GLN A 34 14.71 19.00 -10.88
CA GLN A 34 14.69 20.08 -11.89
C GLN A 34 15.40 19.62 -13.17
N VAL A 35 16.55 18.95 -13.04
CA VAL A 35 17.30 18.40 -14.18
C VAL A 35 16.49 17.31 -14.88
N LEU A 36 15.93 16.36 -14.14
CA LEU A 36 15.04 15.31 -14.67
C LEU A 36 13.85 15.89 -15.43
N SER A 37 13.12 16.82 -14.81
CA SER A 37 11.96 17.45 -15.43
C SER A 37 12.35 18.24 -16.68
N ALA A 38 13.45 18.99 -16.63
CA ALA A 38 13.96 19.72 -17.79
C ALA A 38 14.38 18.77 -18.92
N ARG A 39 14.99 17.63 -18.60
CA ARG A 39 15.38 16.61 -19.57
C ARG A 39 14.17 16.01 -20.27
N VAL A 40 13.14 15.59 -19.52
CA VAL A 40 11.89 15.07 -20.09
C VAL A 40 11.25 16.09 -21.02
N LEU A 41 11.14 17.35 -20.58
CA LEU A 41 10.60 18.43 -21.40
C LEU A 41 11.43 18.68 -22.67
N ARG A 42 12.76 18.61 -22.60
CA ARG A 42 13.65 18.76 -23.78
C ARG A 42 13.57 17.57 -24.73
N LEU A 43 13.35 16.35 -24.22
CA LEU A 43 13.13 15.15 -25.03
C LEU A 43 11.82 15.26 -25.82
N LEU A 44 10.73 15.67 -25.17
CA LEU A 44 9.43 15.90 -25.83
C LEU A 44 9.50 16.99 -26.91
N LEU A 45 10.43 17.94 -26.78
CA LEU A 45 10.68 18.97 -27.78
C LEU A 45 11.53 18.48 -28.98
N GLN A 46 12.13 17.29 -28.91
CA GLN A 46 12.90 16.76 -30.04
C GLN A 46 11.98 16.31 -31.18
N PRO A 47 12.35 16.58 -32.44
CA PRO A 47 11.64 16.01 -33.59
C PRO A 47 11.68 14.48 -33.56
N GLY A 48 10.54 13.84 -33.79
CA GLY A 48 10.44 12.38 -33.88
C GLY A 48 10.39 11.64 -32.54
N VAL A 49 10.42 12.35 -31.40
CA VAL A 49 10.18 11.76 -30.08
C VAL A 49 8.69 11.82 -29.75
N GLU A 50 8.09 10.66 -29.54
CA GLU A 50 6.71 10.51 -29.08
C GLU A 50 6.68 10.40 -27.54
N PRO A 51 5.66 10.92 -26.85
CA PRO A 51 5.54 10.76 -25.39
C PRO A 51 5.65 9.30 -24.91
N GLY A 52 5.15 8.35 -25.72
CA GLY A 52 5.20 6.93 -25.42
C GLY A 52 6.60 6.29 -25.48
N SER A 53 7.61 6.95 -26.06
CA SER A 53 8.98 6.43 -26.15
C SER A 53 9.87 6.83 -24.97
N ILE A 54 9.34 7.62 -24.03
CA ILE A 54 10.04 8.04 -22.81
C ILE A 54 9.52 7.23 -21.62
N LEU A 55 10.43 6.51 -20.96
CA LEU A 55 10.17 5.78 -19.72
C LEU A 55 10.97 6.40 -18.59
N CYS A 56 10.28 6.86 -17.54
CA CYS A 56 10.91 7.33 -16.33
C CYS A 56 10.62 6.38 -15.17
N LEU A 57 11.68 5.76 -14.66
CA LEU A 57 11.65 4.82 -13.54
C LEU A 57 12.17 5.50 -12.28
N THR A 58 11.40 5.38 -11.20
CA THR A 58 11.76 5.92 -9.88
C THR A 58 11.70 4.82 -8.83
N PHE A 59 12.41 5.00 -7.71
CA PHE A 59 12.34 4.04 -6.60
C PHE A 59 11.05 4.16 -5.77
N THR A 60 10.51 5.38 -5.60
CA THR A 60 9.35 5.63 -4.73
C THR A 60 8.13 6.16 -5.50
N LYS A 61 6.92 5.76 -5.05
CA LYS A 61 5.66 6.27 -5.62
C LYS A 61 5.52 7.79 -5.50
N ALA A 62 6.02 8.36 -4.39
CA ALA A 62 5.99 9.80 -4.17
C ALA A 62 6.86 10.55 -5.19
N GLY A 63 8.07 10.05 -5.48
CA GLY A 63 8.94 10.62 -6.51
C GLY A 63 8.30 10.55 -7.91
N ALA A 64 7.68 9.42 -8.26
CA ALA A 64 6.92 9.28 -9.50
C ALA A 64 5.80 10.33 -9.61
N ALA A 65 4.96 10.44 -8.58
CA ALA A 65 3.83 11.37 -8.56
C ALA A 65 4.25 12.84 -8.60
N GLU A 66 5.30 13.22 -7.86
CA GLU A 66 5.85 14.58 -7.88
C GLU A 66 6.33 14.95 -9.28
N MET A 67 7.11 14.07 -9.92
CA MET A 67 7.65 14.33 -11.26
C MET A 67 6.54 14.39 -12.31
N ALA A 68 5.56 13.48 -12.25
CA ALA A 68 4.41 13.48 -13.14
C ALA A 68 3.58 14.77 -13.02
N THR A 69 3.27 15.17 -11.78
CA THR A 69 2.56 16.42 -11.49
C THR A 69 3.32 17.61 -12.08
N ARG A 70 4.63 17.69 -11.82
CA ARG A 70 5.47 18.81 -12.25
C ARG A 70 5.56 18.96 -13.76
N VAL A 71 5.74 17.85 -14.49
CA VAL A 71 5.79 17.85 -15.95
C VAL A 71 4.44 18.25 -16.52
N ASN A 72 3.34 17.63 -16.06
CA ASN A 72 1.99 17.91 -16.54
C ASN A 72 1.55 19.36 -16.26
N GLU A 73 1.81 19.89 -15.07
CA GLU A 73 1.54 21.29 -14.74
C GLU A 73 2.35 22.26 -15.62
N THR A 74 3.59 21.92 -15.94
CA THR A 74 4.44 22.74 -16.80
C THR A 74 3.92 22.75 -18.23
N LEU A 75 3.58 21.59 -18.78
CA LEU A 75 2.96 21.47 -20.10
C LEU A 75 1.62 22.20 -20.17
N ALA A 76 0.75 22.04 -19.17
CA ALA A 76 -0.53 22.73 -19.08
C ALA A 76 -0.38 24.26 -19.04
N ARG A 77 0.68 24.76 -18.40
CA ARG A 77 1.02 26.19 -18.39
C ARG A 77 1.48 26.67 -19.77
N TRP A 78 2.33 25.92 -20.47
CA TRP A 78 2.83 26.29 -21.80
C TRP A 78 1.73 26.57 -22.82
N VAL A 79 0.62 25.82 -22.75
CA VAL A 79 -0.56 26.02 -23.63
C VAL A 79 -1.12 27.44 -23.52
N ARG A 80 -1.19 28.00 -22.31
CA ARG A 80 -1.84 29.29 -22.02
C ARG A 80 -0.87 30.46 -21.87
N MET A 81 0.44 30.19 -21.87
CA MET A 81 1.46 31.19 -21.60
C MET A 81 1.61 32.17 -22.77
N GLU A 82 1.85 33.44 -22.48
CA GLU A 82 2.27 34.46 -23.46
C GLU A 82 3.56 34.02 -24.17
N GLU A 83 3.69 34.27 -25.47
CA GLU A 83 4.81 33.76 -26.28
C GLU A 83 6.18 34.22 -25.74
N THR A 84 6.28 35.46 -25.27
CA THR A 84 7.52 36.01 -24.69
C THR A 84 7.92 35.32 -23.39
N LEU A 85 6.95 34.90 -22.58
CA LEU A 85 7.19 34.15 -21.34
C LEU A 85 7.52 32.70 -21.64
N LEU A 86 6.83 32.08 -22.62
CA LEU A 86 7.14 30.73 -23.08
C LEU A 86 8.58 30.66 -23.62
N ALA A 87 9.00 31.63 -24.43
CA ALA A 87 10.36 31.74 -24.94
C ALA A 87 11.41 31.88 -23.81
N LYS A 88 11.10 32.61 -22.73
CA LYS A 88 11.97 32.68 -21.54
C LYS A 88 12.04 31.34 -20.82
N HIS A 89 10.91 30.65 -20.68
CA HIS A 89 10.84 29.35 -20.01
C HIS A 89 11.60 28.27 -20.79
N LEU A 90 11.47 28.24 -22.12
CA LEU A 90 12.23 27.34 -23.01
C LEU A 90 13.74 27.61 -22.91
N ARG A 91 14.15 28.89 -22.90
CA ARG A 91 15.56 29.26 -22.68
C ARG A 91 16.07 28.81 -21.32
N ALA A 92 15.26 28.94 -20.27
CA ALA A 92 15.64 28.57 -18.90
C ALA A 92 15.91 27.07 -18.76
N ILE A 93 15.17 26.22 -19.49
CA ILE A 93 15.41 24.77 -19.54
C ILE A 93 16.49 24.37 -20.56
N GLY A 94 17.14 25.32 -21.25
CA GLY A 94 18.17 25.02 -22.26
C GLY A 94 17.62 24.51 -23.60
N ALA A 95 16.34 24.74 -23.91
CA ALA A 95 15.76 24.41 -25.21
C ALA A 95 16.02 25.50 -26.26
N LYS A 96 16.01 25.11 -27.54
CA LYS A 96 16.04 26.06 -28.66
C LYS A 96 14.78 26.93 -28.63
N VAL A 97 14.92 28.19 -29.04
CA VAL A 97 13.81 29.13 -29.11
C VAL A 97 13.67 29.60 -30.54
N ASP A 98 12.83 28.89 -31.29
CA ASP A 98 12.44 29.20 -32.65
C ASP A 98 10.91 29.04 -32.80
N PRO A 99 10.30 29.62 -33.85
CA PRO A 99 8.85 29.56 -34.03
C PRO A 99 8.26 28.15 -34.09
N ALA A 100 9.00 27.18 -34.65
CA ALA A 100 8.53 25.80 -34.73
C ALA A 100 8.55 25.13 -33.35
N THR A 101 9.60 25.33 -32.56
CA THR A 101 9.68 24.82 -31.18
C THR A 101 8.59 25.45 -30.28
N LEU A 102 8.30 26.74 -30.42
CA LEU A 102 7.22 27.41 -29.68
C LEU A 102 5.84 26.84 -30.02
N ALA A 103 5.56 26.62 -31.32
CA ALA A 103 4.33 26.00 -31.77
C ALA A 103 4.21 24.56 -31.25
N HIS A 104 5.29 23.78 -31.37
CA HIS A 104 5.36 22.40 -30.88
C HIS A 104 5.11 22.31 -29.37
N ALA A 105 5.76 23.16 -28.57
CA ALA A 105 5.61 23.22 -27.12
C ALA A 105 4.15 23.39 -26.67
N ARG A 106 3.34 24.14 -27.42
CA ARG A 106 1.91 24.33 -27.13
C ARG A 106 1.06 23.09 -27.41
N THR A 107 1.52 22.18 -28.28
CA THR A 107 0.80 20.93 -28.59
C THR A 107 1.12 19.79 -27.65
N LEU A 108 2.24 19.87 -26.92
CA LEU A 108 2.75 18.77 -26.11
C LEU A 108 1.81 18.33 -25.00
N PHE A 109 1.07 19.26 -24.36
CA PHE A 109 0.11 18.90 -23.32
C PHE A 109 -0.97 17.95 -23.85
N THR A 110 -1.56 18.28 -25.01
CA THR A 110 -2.56 17.44 -25.66
C THR A 110 -1.96 16.11 -26.12
N ARG A 111 -0.76 16.13 -26.73
CA ARG A 111 -0.08 14.89 -27.18
C ARG A 111 0.23 13.93 -26.04
N VAL A 112 0.61 14.46 -24.87
CA VAL A 112 0.84 13.65 -23.67
C VAL A 112 -0.48 13.05 -23.16
N LEU A 113 -1.57 13.81 -23.15
CA LEU A 113 -2.89 13.30 -22.73
C LEU A 113 -3.46 12.24 -23.70
N ASP A 114 -3.26 12.44 -25.00
CA ASP A 114 -3.72 11.52 -26.06
C ASP A 114 -2.83 10.28 -26.19
N CYS A 115 -1.72 10.22 -25.44
CA CYS A 115 -0.84 9.05 -25.44
C CYS A 115 -1.59 7.82 -24.91
N PRO A 116 -1.58 6.69 -25.63
CA PRO A 116 -2.21 5.45 -25.18
C PRO A 116 -1.73 5.09 -23.76
N GLY A 117 -2.63 4.65 -22.89
CA GLY A 117 -2.30 4.35 -21.48
C GLY A 117 -2.30 5.55 -20.53
N GLY A 118 -2.82 6.70 -20.96
CA GLY A 118 -3.24 7.79 -20.07
C GLY A 118 -2.16 8.82 -19.72
N GLY A 119 -1.07 8.91 -20.48
CA GLY A 119 -0.02 9.90 -20.22
C GLY A 119 1.41 9.44 -20.54
N LEU A 120 2.36 10.29 -20.14
CA LEU A 120 3.79 9.96 -20.06
C LEU A 120 4.00 8.88 -18.98
N ARG A 121 4.82 7.87 -19.28
CA ARG A 121 5.11 6.77 -18.35
C ARG A 121 6.14 7.20 -17.31
N ILE A 122 5.64 7.62 -16.16
CA ILE A 122 6.42 7.94 -14.97
C ILE A 122 5.96 6.99 -13.88
N ASP A 123 6.73 5.92 -13.70
CA ASP A 123 6.33 4.79 -12.86
C ASP A 123 7.45 4.45 -11.86
N THR A 124 7.09 3.65 -10.86
CA THR A 124 8.10 2.92 -10.09
C THR A 124 8.52 1.67 -10.86
N ILE A 125 9.72 1.14 -10.63
CA ILE A 125 10.15 -0.12 -11.27
C ILE A 125 9.13 -1.25 -10.99
N HIS A 126 8.60 -1.30 -9.78
CA HIS A 126 7.54 -2.24 -9.40
C HIS A 126 6.23 -2.03 -10.19
N ALA A 127 5.75 -0.79 -10.30
CA ALA A 127 4.53 -0.49 -11.05
C ALA A 127 4.69 -0.83 -12.55
N PHE A 128 5.89 -0.61 -13.09
CA PHE A 128 6.22 -1.00 -14.45
C PHE A 128 6.23 -2.53 -14.63
N ALA A 129 6.86 -3.27 -13.71
CA ALA A 129 6.84 -4.73 -13.72
C ALA A 129 5.42 -5.30 -13.60
N GLN A 130 4.61 -4.75 -12.68
CA GLN A 130 3.21 -5.14 -12.52
C GLN A 130 2.39 -4.89 -13.79
N TYR A 131 2.57 -3.72 -14.43
CA TYR A 131 1.93 -3.42 -15.70
C TYR A 131 2.33 -4.43 -16.79
N LEU A 132 3.61 -4.77 -16.88
CA LEU A 132 4.11 -5.73 -17.86
C LEU A 132 3.49 -7.12 -17.66
N LEU A 133 3.49 -7.61 -16.43
CA LEU A 133 2.94 -8.93 -16.08
C LEU A 133 1.41 -8.99 -16.25
N ALA A 134 0.71 -7.89 -15.98
CA ALA A 134 -0.73 -7.81 -16.22
C ALA A 134 -1.08 -7.76 -17.71
N ALA A 135 -0.22 -7.17 -18.54
CA ALA A 135 -0.39 -7.12 -19.99
C ALA A 135 -0.04 -8.44 -20.69
N PHE A 136 0.92 -9.20 -20.14
CA PHE A 136 1.47 -10.44 -20.71
C PHE A 136 1.54 -11.57 -19.67
N PRO A 137 0.39 -11.98 -19.08
CA PRO A 137 0.39 -12.98 -18.01
C PRO A 137 0.83 -14.35 -18.50
N GLU A 138 0.38 -14.78 -19.69
CA GLU A 138 0.70 -16.11 -20.23
C GLU A 138 2.19 -16.25 -20.54
N GLU A 139 2.78 -15.23 -21.16
CA GLU A 139 4.22 -15.20 -21.49
C GLU A 139 5.09 -15.16 -20.23
N ALA A 140 4.58 -14.58 -19.14
CA ALA A 140 5.24 -14.56 -17.83
C ALA A 140 5.03 -15.85 -17.01
N GLY A 141 4.29 -16.84 -17.54
CA GLY A 141 3.94 -18.06 -16.82
C GLY A 141 3.03 -17.80 -15.61
N LEU A 142 2.13 -16.82 -15.73
CA LEU A 142 1.13 -16.45 -14.73
C LEU A 142 -0.28 -16.75 -15.25
N GLU A 143 -1.18 -17.13 -14.35
CA GLU A 143 -2.58 -17.30 -14.68
C GLU A 143 -3.25 -15.92 -14.87
N PRO A 144 -4.09 -15.73 -15.92
CA PRO A 144 -4.83 -14.49 -16.10
C PRO A 144 -5.66 -14.13 -14.86
N GLY A 145 -5.52 -12.89 -14.39
CA GLY A 145 -6.15 -12.44 -13.14
C GLY A 145 -5.27 -12.61 -11.89
N THR A 146 -4.01 -13.02 -12.04
CA THR A 146 -3.03 -13.05 -10.93
C THR A 146 -2.95 -11.68 -10.24
N VAL A 147 -3.00 -11.67 -8.91
CA VAL A 147 -2.98 -10.44 -8.09
C VAL A 147 -1.73 -10.37 -7.23
N ALA A 148 -1.19 -9.16 -7.08
CA ALA A 148 -0.09 -8.89 -6.15
C ALA A 148 -0.55 -9.11 -4.70
N MET A 149 0.19 -9.90 -3.92
CA MET A 149 -0.11 -10.08 -2.51
C MET A 149 0.21 -8.83 -1.69
N ASP A 150 -0.76 -8.40 -0.90
CA ASP A 150 -0.50 -7.52 0.23
C ASP A 150 0.07 -8.30 1.43
N ASP A 151 0.62 -7.59 2.42
CA ASP A 151 1.24 -8.23 3.60
C ASP A 151 0.22 -9.07 4.40
N ARG A 152 -1.06 -8.68 4.37
CA ARG A 152 -2.16 -9.42 5.00
C ARG A 152 -2.42 -10.76 4.31
N THR A 153 -2.59 -10.77 2.99
CA THR A 153 -2.80 -11.99 2.20
C THR A 153 -1.62 -12.93 2.36
N ARG A 154 -0.40 -12.39 2.38
CA ARG A 154 0.82 -13.14 2.72
C ARG A 154 0.72 -13.78 4.11
N GLY A 155 0.26 -13.05 5.13
CA GLY A 155 0.10 -13.56 6.49
C GLY A 155 -0.93 -14.68 6.63
N LEU A 156 -2.06 -14.57 5.94
CA LEU A 156 -3.11 -15.59 5.90
C LEU A 156 -2.64 -16.85 5.18
N LEU A 157 -2.07 -16.70 3.98
CA LEU A 157 -1.52 -17.80 3.19
C LEU A 157 -0.42 -18.53 3.97
N ALA A 158 0.43 -17.80 4.70
CA ALA A 158 1.51 -18.41 5.46
C ALA A 158 0.95 -19.30 6.58
N ARG A 159 -0.15 -18.87 7.21
CA ARG A 159 -0.81 -19.67 8.25
C ARG A 159 -1.48 -20.90 7.67
N GLU A 160 -2.07 -20.81 6.49
CA GLU A 160 -2.64 -21.94 5.76
C GLU A 160 -1.55 -22.98 5.41
N VAL A 161 -0.46 -22.54 4.79
CA VAL A 161 0.68 -23.40 4.42
C VAL A 161 1.31 -24.05 5.67
N LEU A 162 1.47 -23.31 6.77
CA LEU A 162 1.94 -23.89 8.03
C LEU A 162 0.98 -24.96 8.57
N THR A 163 -0.32 -24.73 8.45
CA THR A 163 -1.34 -25.70 8.89
C THR A 163 -1.26 -26.97 8.05
N GLU A 164 -1.10 -26.84 6.74
CA GLU A 164 -0.90 -27.97 5.83
C GLU A 164 0.41 -28.72 6.11
N LEU A 165 1.52 -27.98 6.33
CA LEU A 165 2.82 -28.55 6.67
C LEU A 165 2.72 -29.40 7.96
N VAL A 166 2.08 -28.86 9.00
CA VAL A 166 1.92 -29.57 10.29
C VAL A 166 0.95 -30.75 10.15
N ALA A 167 -0.14 -30.61 9.39
CA ALA A 167 -1.09 -31.69 9.18
C ALA A 167 -0.49 -32.90 8.44
N ASN A 168 0.49 -32.64 7.56
CA ASN A 168 1.16 -33.64 6.73
C ASN A 168 2.60 -33.96 7.18
N ALA A 169 3.00 -33.52 8.38
CA ALA A 169 4.34 -33.71 8.93
C ALA A 169 4.59 -35.19 9.29
N ASP A 170 5.71 -35.74 8.83
CA ASP A 170 6.15 -37.06 9.26
C ASP A 170 6.95 -37.03 10.59
N GLY A 171 7.53 -38.17 11.01
CA GLY A 171 8.29 -38.24 12.27
C GLY A 171 9.55 -37.35 12.29
N ALA A 172 10.20 -37.17 11.13
CA ALA A 172 11.37 -36.31 11.00
C ALA A 172 10.96 -34.83 11.02
N ASP A 173 9.90 -34.48 10.30
CA ASP A 173 9.34 -33.12 10.27
C ASP A 173 8.89 -32.67 11.67
N ASN A 174 8.18 -33.53 12.40
CA ASN A 174 7.72 -33.24 13.76
C ASN A 174 8.90 -33.02 14.71
N SER A 175 9.99 -33.79 14.54
CA SER A 175 11.22 -33.63 15.32
C SER A 175 11.92 -32.31 15.01
N ALA A 176 12.01 -31.94 13.72
CA ALA A 176 12.58 -30.68 13.27
C ALA A 176 11.76 -29.47 13.76
N LEU A 177 10.42 -29.53 13.64
CA LEU A 177 9.50 -28.51 14.14
C LEU A 177 9.62 -28.33 15.66
N ALA A 178 9.67 -29.42 16.42
CA ALA A 178 9.84 -29.36 17.88
C ALA A 178 11.18 -28.74 18.26
N MET A 179 12.26 -29.16 17.59
CA MET A 179 13.61 -28.63 17.78
C MET A 179 13.65 -27.11 17.51
N LEU A 180 13.08 -26.65 16.40
CA LEU A 180 13.05 -25.24 16.03
C LEU A 180 12.15 -24.43 16.98
N SER A 181 11.00 -24.98 17.37
CA SER A 181 10.04 -24.30 18.26
C SER A 181 10.61 -24.09 19.66
N LEU A 182 11.34 -25.06 20.21
CA LEU A 182 12.01 -24.94 21.51
C LEU A 182 13.10 -23.86 21.50
N ARG A 183 13.73 -23.62 20.35
CA ARG A 183 14.85 -22.67 20.22
C ARG A 183 14.42 -21.26 19.83
N LEU A 184 13.45 -21.13 18.92
CA LEU A 184 13.05 -19.85 18.30
C LEU A 184 11.70 -19.34 18.80
N GLY A 185 10.86 -20.20 19.37
CA GLY A 185 9.44 -19.91 19.59
C GLY A 185 8.62 -19.90 18.28
N PRO A 186 7.28 -19.87 18.37
CA PRO A 186 6.41 -20.02 17.20
C PRO A 186 6.60 -18.92 16.14
N ASP A 187 6.71 -17.67 16.57
CA ASP A 187 6.90 -16.53 15.66
C ASP A 187 8.28 -16.57 14.99
N GLY A 188 9.32 -16.98 15.73
CA GLY A 188 10.68 -17.13 15.19
C GLY A 188 10.76 -18.24 14.14
N VAL A 189 10.06 -19.37 14.35
CA VAL A 189 9.95 -20.44 13.35
C VAL A 189 9.24 -19.94 12.10
N LYS A 190 8.08 -19.27 12.24
CA LYS A 190 7.37 -18.68 11.10
C LYS A 190 8.24 -17.71 10.31
N GLN A 191 8.94 -16.79 10.99
CA GLN A 191 9.83 -15.82 10.32
C GLN A 191 10.95 -16.51 9.55
N TRP A 192 11.55 -17.56 10.12
CA TRP A 192 12.62 -18.30 9.47
C TRP A 192 12.11 -19.13 8.28
N LEU A 193 10.96 -19.80 8.39
CA LEU A 193 10.34 -20.51 7.27
C LEU A 193 9.99 -19.57 6.10
N MET A 194 9.52 -18.36 6.40
CA MET A 194 9.32 -17.32 5.37
C MET A 194 10.63 -16.88 4.71
N ALA A 195 11.76 -16.88 5.43
CA ALA A 195 13.06 -16.63 4.84
C ALA A 195 13.48 -17.78 3.90
N CYS A 196 13.16 -19.04 4.25
CA CYS A 196 13.33 -20.18 3.34
C CYS A 196 12.48 -20.05 2.07
N ALA A 197 11.22 -19.62 2.18
CA ALA A 197 10.36 -19.36 1.02
C ALA A 197 10.92 -18.29 0.07
N LYS A 198 11.64 -17.29 0.58
CA LYS A 198 12.31 -16.27 -0.27
C LYS A 198 13.53 -16.80 -1.01
N ALA A 199 14.21 -17.81 -0.46
CA ALA A 199 15.40 -18.41 -1.06
C ALA A 199 15.06 -19.40 -2.21
N ARG A 200 14.16 -19.01 -3.13
CA ARG A 200 13.63 -19.88 -4.20
C ARG A 200 14.73 -20.51 -5.05
N GLU A 201 15.73 -19.73 -5.43
CA GLU A 201 16.87 -20.18 -6.26
C GLU A 201 17.70 -21.29 -5.58
N LEU A 202 17.65 -21.39 -4.24
CA LEU A 202 18.30 -22.47 -3.52
C LEU A 202 17.59 -23.81 -3.76
N TRP A 203 16.27 -23.80 -3.90
CA TRP A 203 15.44 -25.00 -3.91
C TRP A 203 15.10 -25.49 -5.33
N GLU A 204 15.00 -24.57 -6.28
CA GLU A 204 14.52 -24.83 -7.64
C GLU A 204 15.66 -24.88 -8.67
N GLY A 205 15.33 -25.40 -9.85
CA GLY A 205 16.25 -25.51 -10.99
C GLY A 205 17.13 -26.76 -10.97
N PRO A 206 17.93 -26.97 -12.04
CA PRO A 206 18.73 -28.20 -12.21
C PRO A 206 19.77 -28.45 -11.13
N GLN A 207 20.19 -27.39 -10.43
CA GLN A 207 21.21 -27.41 -9.39
C GLN A 207 20.62 -27.14 -8.00
N GLY A 208 19.30 -27.00 -7.87
CA GLY A 208 18.64 -26.74 -6.59
C GLY A 208 18.92 -27.84 -5.56
N TRP A 209 19.04 -27.47 -4.28
CA TRP A 209 19.34 -28.41 -3.20
C TRP A 209 18.19 -29.42 -3.03
N GLN A 210 18.54 -30.71 -3.04
CA GLN A 210 17.61 -31.83 -2.88
C GLN A 210 17.97 -32.64 -1.64
N SER A 211 16.98 -33.30 -1.05
CA SER A 211 17.21 -34.25 0.04
C SER A 211 17.94 -35.51 -0.47
N PRO A 212 18.86 -36.09 0.31
CA PRO A 212 19.35 -35.63 1.62
C PRO A 212 20.32 -34.45 1.50
N MET A 213 20.16 -33.43 2.36
CA MET A 213 20.92 -32.16 2.26
C MET A 213 22.22 -32.10 3.08
N ARG A 214 22.49 -33.12 3.90
CA ARG A 214 23.67 -33.13 4.79
C ARG A 214 24.98 -32.85 4.04
N PRO A 215 25.26 -33.45 2.87
CA PRO A 215 26.50 -33.19 2.12
C PRO A 215 26.68 -31.72 1.71
N GLN A 216 25.60 -31.07 1.27
CA GLN A 216 25.59 -29.67 0.86
C GLN A 216 25.79 -28.74 2.05
N VAL A 217 25.17 -29.06 3.19
CA VAL A 217 25.34 -28.31 4.45
C VAL A 217 26.79 -28.39 4.95
N LEU A 218 27.40 -29.58 4.91
CA LEU A 218 28.81 -29.75 5.30
C LEU A 218 29.75 -28.95 4.39
N ALA A 219 29.55 -29.03 3.07
CA ALA A 219 30.34 -28.28 2.11
C ALA A 219 30.21 -26.76 2.32
N MET A 220 28.99 -26.25 2.54
CA MET A 220 28.72 -24.85 2.87
C MET A 220 29.45 -24.38 4.15
N LEU A 221 29.61 -25.27 5.12
CA LEU A 221 30.35 -25.00 6.36
C LEU A 221 31.87 -25.18 6.23
N GLY A 222 32.38 -25.51 5.04
CA GLY A 222 33.81 -25.74 4.78
C GLY A 222 34.32 -27.11 5.24
N LEU A 223 33.43 -28.06 5.52
CA LEU A 223 33.76 -29.44 5.87
C LEU A 223 33.65 -30.36 4.64
N PRO A 224 34.41 -31.48 4.59
CA PRO A 224 34.18 -32.53 3.61
C PRO A 224 32.72 -33.01 3.60
N SER A 225 32.19 -33.35 2.42
CA SER A 225 30.78 -33.74 2.25
C SER A 225 30.35 -34.99 3.02
N ASP A 226 31.33 -35.82 3.41
CA ASP A 226 31.18 -37.06 4.18
C ASP A 226 31.72 -36.93 5.61
N PHE A 227 32.07 -35.71 6.06
CA PHE A 227 32.66 -35.49 7.38
C PHE A 227 31.76 -36.01 8.51
N SER A 228 32.39 -36.76 9.40
CA SER A 228 31.73 -37.51 10.47
C SER A 228 32.43 -37.33 11.82
N GLU A 229 31.83 -37.86 12.88
CA GLU A 229 32.48 -37.91 14.20
C GLU A 229 33.80 -38.68 14.16
N ALA A 230 33.90 -39.73 13.31
CA ALA A 230 35.14 -40.48 13.14
C ALA A 230 36.27 -39.63 12.52
N ASP A 231 35.93 -38.68 11.64
CA ASP A 231 36.91 -37.73 11.11
C ASP A 231 37.38 -36.74 12.15
N LEU A 232 36.49 -36.31 13.05
CA LEU A 232 36.86 -35.45 14.16
C LEU A 232 37.81 -36.16 15.15
N VAL A 233 37.55 -37.44 15.44
CA VAL A 233 38.47 -38.30 16.21
C VAL A 233 39.84 -38.38 15.52
N ARG A 234 39.87 -38.52 14.19
CA ARG A 234 41.11 -38.55 13.41
C ARG A 234 41.91 -37.24 13.49
N GLU A 235 41.29 -36.10 13.72
CA GLU A 235 42.00 -34.82 13.95
C GLU A 235 42.81 -34.84 15.27
N CYS A 236 42.45 -35.69 16.22
CA CYS A 236 43.18 -35.90 17.49
C CYS A 236 44.32 -36.92 17.39
N ALA A 237 44.56 -37.50 16.20
CA ALA A 237 45.64 -38.45 15.96
C ALA A 237 47.02 -37.78 15.92
N ASP A 238 48.07 -38.56 16.19
CA ASP A 238 49.46 -38.08 16.31
C ASP A 238 50.01 -37.43 15.02
N ASP A 239 49.45 -37.75 13.85
CA ASP A 239 49.86 -37.20 12.55
C ASP A 239 49.12 -35.91 12.16
N ARG A 240 48.06 -35.55 12.90
CA ARG A 240 47.21 -34.38 12.64
C ARG A 240 47.31 -33.32 13.73
N PHE A 241 47.37 -33.75 14.99
CA PHE A 241 47.58 -32.85 16.13
C PHE A 241 49.07 -32.61 16.34
N ASP A 242 49.47 -31.37 16.66
CA ASP A 242 50.87 -31.02 16.93
C ASP A 242 51.38 -31.56 18.29
N CYS A 243 51.57 -32.88 18.34
CA CYS A 243 52.12 -33.58 19.49
C CYS A 243 53.60 -33.22 19.72
N GLY A 244 54.29 -32.69 18.71
CA GLY A 244 55.67 -32.24 18.81
C GLY A 244 55.79 -31.02 19.71
N SER A 245 55.06 -29.96 19.38
CA SER A 245 54.99 -28.75 20.20
C SER A 245 54.33 -29.01 21.57
N LEU A 246 53.34 -29.91 21.66
CA LEU A 246 52.76 -30.28 22.96
C LEU A 246 53.77 -30.98 23.88
N ARG A 247 54.61 -31.87 23.36
CA ARG A 247 55.70 -32.50 24.13
C ARG A 247 56.76 -31.49 24.54
N ALA A 248 57.06 -30.50 23.70
CA ALA A 248 57.97 -29.40 24.06
C ALA A 248 57.39 -28.56 25.21
N CYS A 249 56.11 -28.17 25.13
CA CYS A 249 55.41 -27.49 26.22
C CYS A 249 55.42 -28.31 27.52
N LEU A 250 55.19 -29.62 27.44
CA LEU A 250 55.24 -30.52 28.59
C LEU A 250 56.63 -30.54 29.23
N ALA A 251 57.70 -30.61 28.43
CA ALA A 251 59.07 -30.59 28.93
C ALA A 251 59.39 -29.28 29.67
N THR A 252 58.98 -28.13 29.12
CA THR A 252 59.16 -26.81 29.78
C THR A 252 58.37 -26.73 31.09
N LEU A 253 57.13 -27.26 31.13
CA LEU A 253 56.29 -27.27 32.33
C LEU A 253 56.84 -28.18 33.43
N GLN A 254 57.40 -29.33 33.06
CA GLN A 254 58.07 -30.26 33.98
C GLN A 254 59.36 -29.67 34.53
N ASP A 255 60.18 -29.03 33.68
CA ASP A 255 61.40 -28.34 34.11
C ASP A 255 61.09 -27.17 35.06
N TRP A 256 59.99 -26.44 34.82
CA TRP A 256 59.56 -25.35 35.70
C TRP A 256 59.34 -25.80 37.16
N ASN A 257 58.95 -27.07 37.39
CA ASN A 257 58.91 -27.77 38.69
C ASN A 257 58.23 -26.99 39.84
N THR A 258 57.20 -26.21 39.54
CA THR A 258 56.34 -25.53 40.52
C THR A 258 55.04 -26.33 40.74
N LYS A 259 54.23 -25.96 41.74
CA LYS A 259 52.88 -26.52 41.89
C LYS A 259 52.06 -26.29 40.61
N SER A 260 52.02 -25.06 40.11
CA SER A 260 51.30 -24.69 38.88
C SER A 260 51.80 -25.40 37.62
N GLY A 261 53.10 -25.67 37.52
CA GLY A 261 53.66 -26.46 36.41
C GLY A 261 53.27 -27.94 36.47
N ARG A 262 53.27 -28.54 37.67
CA ARG A 262 52.84 -29.93 37.88
C ARG A 262 51.34 -30.12 37.63
N ASP A 263 50.52 -29.21 38.15
CA ASP A 263 49.07 -29.21 37.95
C ASP A 263 48.70 -29.06 36.45
N ALA A 264 49.56 -28.42 35.64
CA ALA A 264 49.36 -28.30 34.19
C ALA A 264 49.95 -29.48 33.38
N ALA A 265 51.05 -30.08 33.86
CA ALA A 265 51.74 -31.18 33.18
C ALA A 265 50.98 -32.52 33.27
N GLU A 266 50.27 -32.77 34.38
CA GLU A 266 49.52 -34.02 34.60
C GLU A 266 48.42 -34.25 33.55
N PRO A 267 47.51 -33.29 33.27
CA PRO A 267 46.51 -33.43 32.20
C PRO A 267 47.12 -33.61 30.81
N ILE A 268 48.22 -32.89 30.50
CA ILE A 268 48.90 -32.98 29.20
C ILE A 268 49.54 -34.35 29.02
N SER A 269 50.17 -34.89 30.06
CA SER A 269 50.78 -36.22 30.03
C SER A 269 49.72 -37.32 29.87
N ALA A 270 48.56 -37.18 30.52
CA ALA A 270 47.44 -38.10 30.37
C ALA A 270 46.87 -38.05 28.94
N TRP A 271 46.73 -36.85 28.37
CA TRP A 271 46.22 -36.65 27.01
C TRP A 271 47.14 -37.26 25.93
N LEU A 272 48.46 -37.06 26.05
CA LEU A 272 49.44 -37.65 25.13
C LEU A 272 49.46 -39.20 25.17
N ALA A 273 49.11 -39.80 26.31
CA ALA A 273 49.04 -41.25 26.49
C ALA A 273 47.70 -41.88 26.07
N ALA A 274 46.67 -41.05 25.89
CA ALA A 274 45.33 -41.47 25.51
C ALA A 274 45.22 -41.77 24.00
N ASP A 275 44.25 -42.60 23.62
CA ASP A 275 43.87 -42.81 22.22
C ASP A 275 43.06 -41.61 21.66
N PRO A 276 42.90 -41.48 20.33
CA PRO A 276 42.22 -40.33 19.73
C PRO A 276 40.78 -40.09 20.22
N ASP A 277 40.01 -41.15 20.51
CA ASP A 277 38.66 -41.04 21.05
C ASP A 277 38.65 -40.43 22.46
N GLN A 278 39.52 -40.93 23.35
CA GLN A 278 39.69 -40.39 24.70
C GLN A 278 40.24 -38.97 24.68
N ARG A 279 41.10 -38.64 23.73
CA ARG A 279 41.63 -37.29 23.52
C ARG A 279 40.53 -36.29 23.16
N LEU A 280 39.62 -36.66 22.27
CA LEU A 280 38.46 -35.84 21.91
C LEU A 280 37.56 -35.60 23.13
N ALA A 281 37.24 -36.65 23.89
CA ALA A 281 36.41 -36.57 25.09
C ALA A 281 37.03 -35.72 26.22
N THR A 282 38.36 -35.58 26.24
CA THR A 282 39.11 -34.85 27.28
C THR A 282 39.67 -33.51 26.81
N LEU A 283 39.33 -33.00 25.63
CA LEU A 283 39.80 -31.70 25.10
C LEU A 283 39.65 -30.51 26.07
N ALA A 284 38.64 -30.55 26.94
CA ALA A 284 38.42 -29.51 27.96
C ALA A 284 39.54 -29.46 29.02
N CYS A 285 40.35 -30.52 29.16
CA CYS A 285 41.41 -30.60 30.15
C CYS A 285 42.51 -29.54 29.95
N PHE A 286 42.64 -28.99 28.74
CA PHE A 286 43.59 -27.90 28.42
C PHE A 286 43.16 -26.54 28.99
N ASN A 287 41.86 -26.34 29.23
CA ASN A 287 41.34 -25.11 29.83
C ASN A 287 41.62 -25.10 31.33
N GLY A 288 42.35 -24.10 31.79
CA GLY A 288 42.81 -24.01 33.18
C GLY A 288 44.12 -24.74 33.48
N SER A 289 44.63 -25.60 32.58
CA SER A 289 45.95 -26.24 32.69
C SER A 289 47.00 -25.50 31.83
N LEU A 290 46.92 -25.66 30.50
CA LEU A 290 47.80 -25.03 29.50
C LEU A 290 47.30 -23.64 29.11
N LEU A 291 45.99 -23.49 28.95
CA LEU A 291 45.30 -22.23 28.67
C LEU A 291 44.64 -21.70 29.94
N VAL A 292 44.25 -20.43 29.95
CA VAL A 292 43.34 -19.90 30.98
C VAL A 292 42.00 -20.63 30.95
N ALA A 293 41.17 -20.48 32.00
CA ALA A 293 39.94 -21.25 32.15
C ALA A 293 38.92 -21.05 31.00
N ASP A 294 38.94 -19.88 30.36
CA ASP A 294 38.11 -19.57 29.19
C ASP A 294 38.74 -20.02 27.86
N GLY A 295 39.95 -20.61 27.88
CA GLY A 295 40.67 -21.08 26.70
C GLY A 295 41.28 -19.96 25.83
N SER A 296 41.18 -18.69 26.23
CA SER A 296 41.50 -17.56 25.35
C SER A 296 43.00 -17.30 25.16
N LYS A 297 43.82 -17.61 26.17
CA LYS A 297 45.25 -17.27 26.21
C LYS A 297 46.09 -18.34 26.92
N PRO A 298 47.39 -18.46 26.58
CA PRO A 298 48.31 -19.32 27.32
C PRO A 298 48.44 -18.91 28.79
N LYS A 299 48.36 -19.88 29.70
CA LYS A 299 48.49 -19.65 31.14
C LYS A 299 49.98 -19.50 31.52
N ASN A 300 50.30 -18.54 32.39
CA ASN A 300 51.67 -18.31 32.89
C ASN A 300 52.74 -18.01 31.81
N LEU A 301 52.34 -17.52 30.63
CA LEU A 301 53.21 -17.28 29.46
C LEU A 301 54.51 -16.55 29.82
N THR A 302 54.43 -15.43 30.54
CA THR A 302 55.59 -14.59 30.89
C THR A 302 56.65 -15.34 31.71
N ASN A 303 56.26 -16.32 32.53
CA ASN A 303 57.19 -17.08 33.36
C ASN A 303 57.85 -18.22 32.59
N LEU A 304 57.13 -18.81 31.63
CA LEU A 304 57.59 -19.95 30.83
C LEU A 304 58.46 -19.50 29.65
N VAL A 305 58.17 -18.35 29.04
CA VAL A 305 59.01 -17.75 27.98
C VAL A 305 60.39 -17.34 28.49
N LYS A 306 60.49 -16.89 29.76
CA LYS A 306 61.78 -16.62 30.41
C LYS A 306 62.67 -17.86 30.54
N ARG A 307 62.05 -19.04 30.53
CA ARG A 307 62.73 -20.32 30.75
C ARG A 307 63.04 -21.03 29.45
N ASP A 308 62.11 -20.97 28.51
CA ASP A 308 62.27 -21.46 27.15
C ASP A 308 61.69 -20.42 26.16
N PRO A 309 62.54 -19.70 25.41
CA PRO A 309 62.08 -18.73 24.42
C PRO A 309 61.19 -19.34 23.32
N THR A 310 61.24 -20.65 23.10
CA THR A 310 60.40 -21.33 22.09
C THR A 310 59.02 -21.71 22.60
N TYR A 311 58.75 -21.58 23.91
CA TYR A 311 57.48 -21.95 24.53
C TYR A 311 56.29 -21.19 23.96
N GLU A 312 56.45 -19.89 23.67
CA GLU A 312 55.38 -19.06 23.09
C GLU A 312 54.94 -19.56 21.71
N GLY A 313 55.90 -19.91 20.84
CA GLY A 313 55.59 -20.51 19.54
C GLY A 313 54.95 -21.90 19.66
N ASN A 314 55.47 -22.74 20.56
CA ASN A 314 54.95 -24.09 20.78
C ASN A 314 53.52 -24.07 21.35
N VAL A 315 53.23 -23.23 22.34
CA VAL A 315 51.88 -23.15 22.92
C VAL A 315 50.89 -22.52 21.93
N ALA A 316 51.33 -21.60 21.08
CA ALA A 316 50.51 -21.05 20.01
C ALA A 316 50.17 -22.10 18.94
N ALA A 317 51.11 -22.97 18.56
CA ALA A 317 50.85 -24.07 17.61
C ALA A 317 49.87 -25.12 18.16
N VAL A 318 50.01 -25.47 19.44
CA VAL A 318 49.07 -26.35 20.15
C VAL A 318 47.70 -25.69 20.26
N GLN A 319 47.64 -24.40 20.62
CA GLN A 319 46.40 -23.65 20.69
C GLN A 319 45.68 -23.62 19.33
N ALA A 320 46.41 -23.36 18.24
CA ALA A 320 45.85 -23.40 16.89
C ALA A 320 45.27 -24.78 16.52
N SER A 321 45.93 -25.88 16.93
CA SER A 321 45.42 -27.24 16.74
C SER A 321 44.13 -27.49 17.55
N LEU A 322 44.10 -27.04 18.81
CA LEU A 322 42.91 -27.16 19.67
C LEU A 322 41.74 -26.34 19.14
N ASP A 323 41.99 -25.12 18.68
CA ASP A 323 40.97 -24.23 18.14
C ASP A 323 40.42 -24.78 16.82
N ALA A 324 41.26 -25.35 15.95
CA ALA A 324 40.81 -26.02 14.72
C ALA A 324 39.89 -27.23 14.99
N ILE A 325 40.19 -28.03 16.02
CA ILE A 325 39.34 -29.17 16.41
C ILE A 325 38.01 -28.68 17.00
N ARG A 326 38.05 -27.66 17.88
CA ARG A 326 36.86 -27.04 18.47
C ARG A 326 35.95 -26.42 17.40
N GLU A 327 36.55 -25.76 16.41
CA GLU A 327 35.84 -25.21 15.26
C GLU A 327 35.15 -26.33 14.46
N LYS A 328 35.85 -27.40 14.08
CA LYS A 328 35.26 -28.55 13.38
C LYS A 328 34.15 -29.24 14.18
N PHE A 329 34.31 -29.39 15.49
CA PHE A 329 33.26 -29.92 16.37
C PHE A 329 32.00 -29.03 16.36
N ALA A 330 32.18 -27.71 16.50
CA ALA A 330 31.06 -26.76 16.45
C ALA A 330 30.37 -26.75 15.08
N LEU A 331 31.12 -26.81 13.98
CA LEU A 331 30.58 -26.87 12.62
C LEU A 331 29.84 -28.18 12.35
N LEU A 332 30.32 -29.33 12.85
CA LEU A 332 29.62 -30.60 12.73
C LEU A 332 28.29 -30.57 13.52
N ALA A 333 28.32 -30.11 14.77
CA ALA A 333 27.10 -29.95 15.58
C ALA A 333 26.10 -28.98 14.94
N LEU A 334 26.59 -27.93 14.29
CA LEU A 334 25.77 -27.00 13.52
C LEU A 334 25.17 -27.67 12.28
N ALA A 335 25.94 -28.50 11.55
CA ALA A 335 25.44 -29.24 10.40
C ALA A 335 24.29 -30.19 10.77
N GLU A 336 24.41 -30.91 11.89
CA GLU A 336 23.36 -31.81 12.41
C GLU A 336 22.09 -31.05 12.84
N TYR A 337 22.23 -29.77 13.23
CA TYR A 337 21.08 -28.90 13.52
C TYR A 337 20.47 -28.28 12.25
N LEU A 338 21.30 -27.81 11.31
CA LEU A 338 20.85 -27.12 10.10
C LEU A 338 20.25 -28.07 9.07
N THR A 339 20.72 -29.32 8.97
CA THR A 339 20.22 -30.29 7.99
C THR A 339 18.70 -30.52 8.12
N PRO A 340 18.16 -30.98 9.27
CA PRO A 340 16.72 -31.19 9.41
C PRO A 340 15.94 -29.87 9.37
N ALA A 341 16.54 -28.76 9.78
CA ALA A 341 15.93 -27.44 9.62
C ALA A 341 15.72 -27.14 8.12
N LEU A 342 16.79 -27.10 7.32
CA LEU A 342 16.74 -26.74 5.90
C LEU A 342 15.87 -27.70 5.07
N GLU A 343 15.80 -28.99 5.44
CA GLU A 343 14.86 -29.93 4.83
C GLU A 343 13.39 -29.50 5.03
N LEU A 344 13.03 -29.16 6.28
CA LEU A 344 11.70 -28.61 6.60
C LEU A 344 11.48 -27.25 5.90
N GLY A 345 12.51 -26.39 5.87
CA GLY A 345 12.48 -25.09 5.21
C GLY A 345 12.21 -25.18 3.72
N ARG A 346 12.84 -26.14 3.02
CA ARG A 346 12.55 -26.44 1.61
C ARG A 346 11.11 -26.92 1.42
N ARG A 347 10.64 -27.84 2.27
CA ARG A 347 9.28 -28.36 2.16
C ARG A 347 8.25 -27.24 2.31
N PHE A 348 8.45 -26.35 3.28
CA PHE A 348 7.64 -25.14 3.42
C PHE A 348 7.72 -24.23 2.19
N ALA A 349 8.92 -23.98 1.65
CA ALA A 349 9.11 -23.13 0.48
C ALA A 349 8.38 -23.65 -0.77
N LEU A 350 8.38 -24.97 -1.00
CA LEU A 350 7.66 -25.60 -2.11
C LEU A 350 6.15 -25.52 -1.93
N LEU A 351 5.63 -25.77 -0.71
CA LEU A 351 4.21 -25.62 -0.42
C LEU A 351 3.77 -24.15 -0.54
N TRP A 352 4.62 -23.22 -0.15
CA TRP A 352 4.40 -21.79 -0.29
C TRP A 352 4.24 -21.37 -1.76
N ASP A 353 5.13 -21.81 -2.66
CA ASP A 353 5.04 -21.46 -4.08
C ASP A 353 3.82 -22.11 -4.76
N GLU A 354 3.49 -23.36 -4.40
CA GLU A 354 2.29 -24.03 -4.91
C GLU A 354 1.00 -23.33 -4.43
N ALA A 355 0.94 -22.94 -3.15
CA ALA A 355 -0.20 -22.20 -2.63
C ALA A 355 -0.35 -20.83 -3.31
N LYS A 356 0.75 -20.10 -3.56
CA LYS A 356 0.72 -18.86 -4.36
C LYS A 356 0.12 -19.12 -5.75
N ARG A 357 0.57 -20.18 -6.43
CA ARG A 357 0.11 -20.54 -7.77
C ARG A 357 -1.38 -20.88 -7.80
N VAL A 358 -1.86 -21.73 -6.88
CA VAL A 358 -3.27 -22.14 -6.79
C VAL A 358 -4.22 -20.97 -6.54
N HIS A 359 -3.78 -19.97 -5.78
CA HIS A 359 -4.58 -18.79 -5.48
C HIS A 359 -4.43 -17.65 -6.50
N GLY A 360 -3.61 -17.82 -7.56
CA GLY A 360 -3.32 -16.76 -8.51
C GLY A 360 -2.64 -15.55 -7.84
N LEU A 361 -1.68 -15.81 -6.96
CA LEU A 361 -0.99 -14.80 -6.16
C LEU A 361 0.48 -14.70 -6.55
N VAL A 362 1.01 -13.47 -6.52
CA VAL A 362 2.42 -13.19 -6.79
C VAL A 362 2.96 -12.23 -5.74
N ASP A 363 4.16 -12.49 -5.21
CA ASP A 363 4.83 -11.53 -4.32
C ASP A 363 5.62 -10.47 -5.11
N PHE A 364 6.11 -9.44 -4.42
CA PHE A 364 6.86 -8.36 -5.07
C PHE A 364 8.18 -8.83 -5.69
N ASP A 365 8.87 -9.77 -5.05
CA ASP A 365 10.16 -10.26 -5.52
C ASP A 365 9.96 -11.14 -6.77
N ASP A 366 8.92 -11.98 -6.78
CA ASP A 366 8.46 -12.74 -7.94
C ASP A 366 8.13 -11.81 -9.12
N GLN A 367 7.46 -10.68 -8.88
CA GLN A 367 7.11 -9.75 -9.95
C GLN A 367 8.35 -9.21 -10.66
N ILE A 368 9.35 -8.78 -9.89
CA ILE A 368 10.61 -8.27 -10.45
C ILE A 368 11.34 -9.39 -11.19
N ALA A 369 11.48 -10.57 -10.59
CA ALA A 369 12.19 -11.70 -11.19
C ALA A 369 11.52 -12.17 -12.49
N ARG A 370 10.18 -12.28 -12.51
CA ARG A 370 9.41 -12.69 -13.69
C ARG A 370 9.45 -11.63 -14.78
N ALA A 371 9.33 -10.34 -14.44
CA ALA A 371 9.47 -9.26 -15.41
C ALA A 371 10.88 -9.22 -16.02
N ALA A 372 11.93 -9.41 -15.22
CA ALA A 372 13.30 -9.51 -15.70
C ALA A 372 13.48 -10.72 -16.65
N THR A 373 12.94 -11.88 -16.28
CA THR A 373 13.00 -13.10 -17.11
C THR A 373 12.25 -12.90 -18.43
N LEU A 374 11.06 -12.30 -18.39
CA LEU A 374 10.23 -12.02 -19.55
C LEU A 374 10.94 -11.10 -20.55
N LEU A 375 11.62 -10.05 -20.06
CA LEU A 375 12.36 -9.10 -20.89
C LEU A 375 13.73 -9.62 -21.31
N GLY A 376 14.35 -10.51 -20.54
CA GLY A 376 15.66 -11.09 -20.86
C GLY A 376 15.64 -12.02 -22.08
N ASN A 377 14.48 -12.53 -22.49
CA ASN A 377 14.31 -13.28 -23.72
C ASN A 377 14.15 -12.31 -24.91
N SER A 378 15.17 -12.22 -25.77
CA SER A 378 15.23 -11.23 -26.86
C SER A 378 14.07 -11.32 -27.86
N GLU A 379 13.60 -12.53 -28.19
CA GLU A 379 12.43 -12.71 -29.06
C GLU A 379 11.15 -12.20 -28.40
N MET A 380 11.01 -12.48 -27.10
CA MET A 380 9.84 -12.06 -26.33
C MET A 380 9.84 -10.54 -26.11
N ALA A 381 11.00 -9.94 -25.81
CA ALA A 381 11.15 -8.50 -25.67
C ALA A 381 10.79 -7.74 -26.96
N GLN A 382 11.22 -8.24 -28.13
CA GLN A 382 10.84 -7.69 -29.43
C GLN A 382 9.35 -7.83 -29.70
N TRP A 383 8.76 -8.99 -29.36
CA TRP A 383 7.33 -9.22 -29.51
C TRP A 383 6.49 -8.34 -28.59
N ILE A 384 6.91 -8.14 -27.33
CA ILE A 384 6.31 -7.20 -26.37
C ILE A 384 6.37 -5.77 -26.91
N GLY A 385 7.55 -5.33 -27.38
CA GLY A 385 7.72 -4.00 -27.96
C GLY A 385 6.81 -3.78 -29.18
N TYR A 386 6.70 -4.79 -30.05
CA TYR A 386 5.76 -4.78 -31.18
C TYR A 386 4.30 -4.73 -30.73
N LYS A 387 3.90 -5.56 -29.76
CA LYS A 387 2.51 -5.65 -29.26
C LYS A 387 2.05 -4.40 -28.52
N LEU A 388 2.96 -3.77 -27.79
CA LEU A 388 2.66 -2.52 -27.09
C LEU A 388 2.62 -1.31 -28.04
N ASP A 389 3.00 -1.49 -29.32
CA ASP A 389 3.28 -0.41 -30.28
C ASP A 389 4.19 0.66 -29.66
N ARG A 390 5.15 0.21 -28.85
CA ARG A 390 6.01 1.07 -28.02
C ARG A 390 7.43 0.53 -28.04
N SER A 391 8.34 1.35 -28.55
CA SER A 391 9.77 1.25 -28.25
C SER A 391 10.12 2.33 -27.24
N PHE A 392 10.71 1.94 -26.10
CA PHE A 392 11.31 2.90 -25.19
C PHE A 392 12.66 3.30 -25.76
N ASP A 393 12.76 4.50 -26.33
CA ASP A 393 14.01 5.02 -26.88
C ASP A 393 14.79 5.81 -25.82
N HIS A 394 14.10 6.33 -24.80
CA HIS A 394 14.70 7.11 -23.73
C HIS A 394 14.29 6.56 -22.36
N ILE A 395 15.28 6.10 -21.59
CA ILE A 395 15.07 5.56 -20.24
C ILE A 395 15.75 6.47 -19.23
N LEU A 396 14.98 6.98 -18.27
CA LEU A 396 15.45 7.81 -17.17
C LEU A 396 15.26 7.03 -15.86
N VAL A 397 16.33 6.91 -15.07
CA VAL A 397 16.35 6.19 -13.79
C VAL A 397 16.72 7.18 -12.69
N ASP A 398 15.78 7.44 -11.79
CA ASP A 398 15.97 8.28 -10.60
C ASP A 398 16.21 7.44 -9.34
N GLU A 399 16.98 7.99 -8.41
CA GLU A 399 17.44 7.32 -7.18
C GLU A 399 18.10 5.95 -7.44
N ALA A 400 18.89 5.86 -8.52
CA ALA A 400 19.46 4.61 -9.00
C ALA A 400 20.42 3.91 -8.03
N GLN A 401 20.87 4.61 -6.97
CA GLN A 401 21.63 3.99 -5.88
C GLN A 401 20.79 3.01 -5.04
N ASP A 402 19.46 3.06 -5.13
CA ASP A 402 18.54 2.16 -4.43
C ASP A 402 18.01 1.04 -5.32
N THR A 403 18.55 0.90 -6.52
CA THR A 403 18.17 -0.18 -7.43
C THR A 403 18.99 -1.43 -7.11
N ASN A 404 18.33 -2.56 -6.84
CA ASN A 404 18.99 -3.85 -6.60
C ASN A 404 19.32 -4.60 -7.92
N ASP A 405 20.03 -5.72 -7.84
CA ASP A 405 20.46 -6.49 -9.02
C ASP A 405 19.30 -6.92 -9.93
N SER A 406 18.22 -7.45 -9.35
CA SER A 406 17.06 -7.93 -10.10
C SER A 406 16.31 -6.77 -10.80
N GLN A 407 16.26 -5.59 -10.18
CA GLN A 407 15.69 -4.39 -10.81
C GLN A 407 16.60 -3.85 -11.92
N TRP A 408 17.93 -3.89 -11.73
CA TRP A 408 18.88 -3.56 -12.80
C TRP A 408 18.76 -4.53 -13.98
N ALA A 409 18.47 -5.81 -13.75
CA ALA A 409 18.25 -6.78 -14.82
C ALA A 409 17.08 -6.37 -15.75
N ILE A 410 16.02 -5.74 -15.22
CA ILE A 410 14.93 -5.16 -16.02
C ILE A 410 15.47 -4.02 -16.89
N ILE A 411 16.23 -3.08 -16.31
CA ILE A 411 16.78 -1.92 -17.03
C ILE A 411 17.79 -2.38 -18.09
N ASP A 412 18.64 -3.35 -17.77
CA ASP A 412 19.61 -3.95 -18.68
C ASP A 412 18.90 -4.61 -19.87
N ALA A 413 17.83 -5.37 -19.63
CA ALA A 413 17.05 -6.00 -20.69
C ALA A 413 16.37 -4.97 -21.61
N LEU A 414 15.84 -3.87 -21.05
CA LEU A 414 15.24 -2.78 -21.82
C LEU A 414 16.24 -1.95 -22.64
N THR A 415 17.52 -1.98 -22.28
CA THR A 415 18.57 -1.17 -22.92
C THR A 415 19.52 -2.01 -23.76
N GLN A 416 19.33 -3.33 -23.81
CA GLN A 416 20.22 -4.25 -24.50
C GLN A 416 20.35 -3.89 -25.99
N ASP A 417 19.24 -3.57 -26.65
CA ASP A 417 19.19 -3.23 -28.07
C ASP A 417 19.58 -1.76 -28.38
N PHE A 418 19.90 -0.94 -27.37
CA PHE A 418 20.31 0.45 -27.60
C PHE A 418 21.67 0.54 -28.27
N PHE A 419 22.53 -0.44 -28.00
CA PHE A 419 23.95 -0.42 -28.36
C PHE A 419 24.33 -1.56 -29.33
N ASP A 420 23.39 -2.44 -29.67
CA ASP A 420 23.58 -3.57 -30.57
C ASP A 420 23.09 -3.24 -31.99
N GLY A 421 23.90 -3.57 -33.02
CA GLY A 421 23.40 -3.65 -34.41
C GLY A 421 22.99 -2.33 -35.09
N LEU A 422 23.84 -1.30 -35.03
CA LEU A 422 23.65 0.03 -35.64
C LEU A 422 23.31 0.06 -37.16
N GLY A 423 23.39 -1.07 -37.86
CA GLY A 423 22.94 -1.20 -39.26
C GLY A 423 21.46 -1.57 -39.45
N ALA A 424 20.76 -2.04 -38.41
CA ALA A 424 19.39 -2.54 -38.49
C ALA A 424 18.35 -1.67 -37.75
N ALA A 425 18.74 -0.98 -36.69
CA ALA A 425 17.90 0.02 -36.02
C ALA A 425 17.98 1.33 -36.81
N GLY A 426 16.84 1.83 -37.32
CA GLY A 426 16.79 3.06 -38.11
C GLY A 426 17.33 4.30 -37.38
N ALA A 427 17.23 5.48 -38.02
CA ALA A 427 17.82 6.76 -37.58
C ALA A 427 17.25 7.39 -36.28
N ARG A 428 17.02 6.61 -35.21
CA ARG A 428 16.45 7.05 -33.93
C ARG A 428 17.52 7.15 -32.86
N LEU A 429 17.55 8.28 -32.15
CA LEU A 429 18.44 8.52 -31.02
C LEU A 429 17.90 7.80 -29.79
N ARG A 430 18.71 6.93 -29.17
CA ARG A 430 18.39 6.24 -27.92
C ARG A 430 19.33 6.65 -26.80
N THR A 431 18.79 6.98 -25.62
CA THR A 431 19.60 7.46 -24.50
C THR A 431 19.18 6.89 -23.15
N ILE A 432 20.16 6.67 -22.29
CA ILE A 432 19.94 6.34 -20.88
C ILE A 432 20.37 7.52 -20.00
N PHE A 433 19.55 7.89 -19.03
CA PHE A 433 19.86 8.90 -18.03
C PHE A 433 19.73 8.28 -16.65
N VAL A 434 20.83 8.24 -15.90
CA VAL A 434 20.85 7.69 -14.55
C VAL A 434 21.24 8.79 -13.59
N VAL A 435 20.44 9.03 -12.56
CA VAL A 435 20.77 9.96 -11.49
C VAL A 435 20.71 9.29 -10.14
N GLY A 436 21.70 9.58 -9.29
CA GLY A 436 21.76 9.02 -7.96
C GLY A 436 22.84 9.64 -7.09
N ASP A 437 22.90 9.18 -5.84
CA ASP A 437 23.94 9.53 -4.87
C ASP A 437 24.18 8.36 -3.93
N TYR A 438 25.36 7.75 -4.02
CA TYR A 438 25.72 6.59 -3.19
C TYR A 438 25.64 6.87 -1.69
N LYS A 439 25.85 8.12 -1.26
CA LYS A 439 25.74 8.53 0.16
C LYS A 439 24.32 8.39 0.69
N GLN A 440 23.34 8.26 -0.20
CA GLN A 440 21.92 8.09 0.13
C GLN A 440 21.43 6.66 -0.05
N ALA A 441 22.28 5.67 -0.37
CA ALA A 441 21.88 4.27 -0.50
C ALA A 441 21.57 3.66 0.88
N ILE A 442 20.29 3.65 1.28
CA ILE A 442 19.83 3.29 2.64
C ILE A 442 18.73 2.22 2.64
N PHE A 443 18.64 1.43 1.58
CA PHE A 443 17.67 0.34 1.45
C PHE A 443 18.38 -1.01 1.36
N GLY A 444 19.47 -1.21 2.10
CA GLY A 444 20.26 -2.44 2.08
C GLY A 444 19.43 -3.69 2.43
N PHE A 445 18.41 -3.52 3.27
CA PHE A 445 17.43 -4.57 3.58
C PHE A 445 16.53 -5.01 2.40
N GLN A 446 16.52 -4.27 1.29
CA GLN A 446 15.88 -4.64 0.01
C GLN A 446 16.91 -5.16 -1.02
N GLY A 447 18.14 -5.43 -0.60
CA GLY A 447 19.22 -5.94 -1.46
C GLY A 447 19.98 -4.88 -2.24
N THR A 448 19.89 -3.60 -1.87
CA THR A 448 20.60 -2.52 -2.56
C THR A 448 22.04 -2.41 -2.05
N GLU A 449 23.02 -2.37 -2.95
CA GLU A 449 24.43 -2.18 -2.59
C GLU A 449 25.01 -0.92 -3.28
N PRO A 450 25.69 -0.01 -2.56
CA PRO A 450 26.26 1.20 -3.16
C PRO A 450 27.25 0.92 -4.30
N ARG A 451 27.97 -0.21 -4.22
CA ARG A 451 28.94 -0.62 -5.25
C ARG A 451 28.28 -0.88 -6.60
N LEU A 452 27.08 -1.45 -6.59
CA LEU A 452 26.32 -1.76 -7.80
C LEU A 452 26.08 -0.52 -8.67
N PHE A 453 25.83 0.64 -8.06
CA PHE A 453 25.69 1.91 -8.79
C PHE A 453 26.94 2.28 -9.57
N VAL A 454 28.14 2.03 -9.03
CA VAL A 454 29.40 2.31 -9.72
C VAL A 454 29.71 1.23 -10.75
N ASP A 455 29.51 -0.05 -10.41
CA ASP A 455 29.76 -1.16 -11.32
C ASP A 455 28.89 -1.06 -12.59
N LYS A 456 27.62 -0.66 -12.43
CA LYS A 456 26.70 -0.39 -13.55
C LYS A 456 27.15 0.79 -14.39
N ARG A 457 27.68 1.87 -13.78
CA ARG A 457 28.25 2.99 -14.53
C ARG A 457 29.37 2.53 -15.46
N GLU A 458 30.33 1.77 -14.94
CA GLU A 458 31.46 1.27 -15.72
C GLU A 458 30.99 0.28 -16.80
N GLN A 459 29.99 -0.55 -16.51
CA GLN A 459 29.37 -1.46 -17.48
C GLN A 459 28.75 -0.70 -18.66
N TYR A 460 27.93 0.33 -18.41
CA TYR A 460 27.31 1.13 -19.47
C TYR A 460 28.33 1.96 -20.25
N ASP A 461 29.34 2.51 -19.59
CA ASP A 461 30.41 3.24 -20.26
C ASP A 461 31.18 2.34 -21.24
N ALA A 462 31.55 1.12 -20.80
CA ALA A 462 32.21 0.14 -21.66
C ALA A 462 31.33 -0.26 -22.86
N ARG A 463 30.03 -0.49 -22.65
CA ARG A 463 29.07 -0.82 -23.73
C ARG A 463 28.94 0.30 -24.75
N ILE A 464 28.76 1.55 -24.29
CA ILE A 464 28.65 2.73 -25.15
C ILE A 464 29.94 2.93 -25.97
N ASN A 465 31.10 2.84 -25.33
CA ASN A 465 32.39 3.00 -26.00
C ASN A 465 32.63 1.88 -27.04
N SER A 466 32.22 0.65 -26.73
CA SER A 466 32.27 -0.45 -27.70
C SER A 466 31.36 -0.21 -28.91
N ALA A 467 30.15 0.32 -28.68
CA ALA A 467 29.22 0.64 -29.76
C ALA A 467 29.74 1.77 -30.65
N ILE A 468 30.36 2.80 -30.07
CA ILE A 468 31.03 3.88 -30.82
C ILE A 468 32.15 3.31 -31.69
N ALA A 469 33.04 2.49 -31.13
CA ALA A 469 34.14 1.88 -31.88
C ALA A 469 33.65 0.99 -33.04
N ASN A 470 32.56 0.23 -32.82
CA ASN A 470 31.92 -0.57 -33.86
C ASN A 470 31.31 0.32 -34.96
N ALA A 471 30.67 1.43 -34.59
CA ALA A 471 30.10 2.40 -35.52
C ALA A 471 31.17 3.05 -36.40
N GLU A 472 32.30 3.46 -35.80
CA GLU A 472 33.44 4.07 -36.49
C GLU A 472 34.08 3.07 -37.47
N THR A 473 34.23 1.81 -37.04
CA THR A 473 34.75 0.73 -37.90
C THR A 473 33.84 0.52 -39.10
N LEU A 474 32.52 0.40 -38.88
CA LEU A 474 31.55 0.24 -39.96
C LEU A 474 31.55 1.44 -40.91
N ALA A 475 31.60 2.66 -40.38
CA ALA A 475 31.66 3.88 -41.19
C ALA A 475 32.92 3.96 -42.05
N HIS A 476 34.06 3.46 -41.55
CA HIS A 476 35.29 3.35 -42.32
C HIS A 476 35.18 2.29 -43.43
N GLU A 477 34.50 1.18 -43.17
CA GLU A 477 34.28 0.09 -44.14
C GLU A 477 33.27 0.45 -45.23
N THR A 478 32.15 1.08 -44.87
CA THR A 478 31.05 1.43 -45.81
C THR A 478 31.23 2.80 -46.47
N ARG A 479 32.12 3.66 -45.94
CA ARG A 479 32.25 5.10 -46.29
C ARG A 479 30.96 5.90 -46.07
N GLU A 480 30.04 5.38 -45.27
CA GLU A 480 28.83 6.08 -44.87
C GLU A 480 29.00 6.56 -43.42
N ALA A 481 28.69 7.83 -43.17
CA ALA A 481 28.66 8.32 -41.80
C ALA A 481 27.52 7.61 -41.04
N PRO A 482 27.71 7.28 -39.75
CA PRO A 482 26.63 6.69 -38.96
C PRO A 482 25.42 7.63 -38.95
N LEU A 483 24.23 7.06 -39.15
CA LEU A 483 22.95 7.80 -39.26
C LEU A 483 22.61 8.60 -37.99
N VAL A 484 23.14 8.18 -36.84
CA VAL A 484 22.95 8.84 -35.54
C VAL A 484 24.31 8.94 -34.83
N PRO A 485 24.75 10.15 -34.41
CA PRO A 485 25.98 10.29 -33.65
C PRO A 485 25.79 9.75 -32.22
N LEU A 486 26.50 8.68 -31.87
CA LEU A 486 26.65 8.24 -30.49
C LEU A 486 27.79 9.04 -29.82
N ALA A 487 27.59 9.37 -28.55
CA ALA A 487 28.60 10.04 -27.73
C ALA A 487 28.91 9.18 -26.50
N SER A 488 30.13 9.34 -25.96
CA SER A 488 30.53 8.67 -24.72
C SER A 488 29.61 9.06 -23.56
N LEU A 489 29.56 8.20 -22.54
CA LEU A 489 28.74 8.43 -21.36
C LEU A 489 29.20 9.69 -20.63
N ALA A 490 28.31 10.69 -20.50
CA ALA A 490 28.62 11.91 -19.76
C ALA A 490 28.57 11.63 -18.26
N ARG A 491 29.74 11.58 -17.61
CA ARG A 491 29.90 11.45 -16.16
C ARG A 491 29.88 12.85 -15.54
N LEU A 492 28.78 13.22 -14.89
CA LEU A 492 28.58 14.58 -14.35
C LEU A 492 28.34 14.55 -12.84
N GLY A 493 28.85 15.56 -12.13
CA GLY A 493 28.60 15.82 -10.71
C GLY A 493 27.84 17.12 -10.53
N LEU A 494 26.94 17.21 -9.54
CA LEU A 494 26.33 18.49 -9.12
C LEU A 494 26.74 18.82 -7.68
N GLU A 495 27.44 19.94 -7.50
CA GLU A 495 28.01 20.34 -6.20
C GLU A 495 27.17 21.41 -5.49
N ARG A 496 26.44 22.24 -6.25
CA ARG A 496 25.66 23.34 -5.69
C ARG A 496 24.32 22.87 -5.15
N ASN A 497 24.07 23.12 -3.88
CA ASN A 497 22.83 22.83 -3.17
C ASN A 497 21.96 24.09 -3.08
N PHE A 498 20.69 23.98 -3.48
CA PHE A 498 19.68 25.06 -3.44
C PHE A 498 18.65 24.85 -2.32
N ARG A 499 18.88 23.85 -1.46
CA ARG A 499 17.95 23.43 -0.42
C ARG A 499 18.31 24.03 0.92
N SER A 500 19.57 23.94 1.33
CA SER A 500 20.08 24.10 2.68
C SER A 500 21.03 25.30 2.82
N SER A 501 21.12 25.87 4.02
CA SER A 501 22.10 26.90 4.35
C SER A 501 23.52 26.34 4.32
N GLN A 502 24.51 27.20 4.04
CA GLN A 502 25.92 26.79 4.06
C GLN A 502 26.34 26.19 5.41
N VAL A 503 25.87 26.75 6.54
CA VAL A 503 26.18 26.26 7.90
C VAL A 503 25.81 24.79 8.08
N ILE A 504 24.63 24.37 7.61
CA ILE A 504 24.19 22.97 7.71
C ILE A 504 25.07 22.08 6.83
N LEU A 505 25.41 22.52 5.62
CA LEU A 505 26.22 21.73 4.69
C LEU A 505 27.66 21.59 5.17
N ASP A 506 28.26 22.66 5.70
CA ASP A 506 29.61 22.62 6.30
C ASP A 506 29.64 21.63 7.46
N PHE A 507 28.60 21.60 8.29
CA PHE A 507 28.48 20.62 9.37
C PHE A 507 28.36 19.19 8.84
N VAL A 508 27.53 18.96 7.82
CA VAL A 508 27.36 17.65 7.19
C VAL A 508 28.65 17.17 6.53
N ASP A 509 29.37 18.04 5.82
CA ASP A 509 30.62 17.70 5.14
C ASP A 509 31.71 17.38 6.15
N ARG A 510 31.80 18.14 7.25
CA ARG A 510 32.69 17.81 8.37
C ARG A 510 32.34 16.49 9.02
N ALA A 511 31.05 16.16 9.16
CA ALA A 511 30.61 14.87 9.70
C ALA A 511 30.97 13.71 8.77
N VAL A 512 30.81 13.87 7.45
CA VAL A 512 31.22 12.87 6.46
C VAL A 512 32.73 12.68 6.49
N ALA A 513 33.51 13.76 6.56
CA ALA A 513 34.97 13.71 6.64
C ALA A 513 35.48 13.06 7.94
N HIS A 514 34.78 13.32 9.06
CA HIS A 514 35.12 12.72 10.35
C HIS A 514 34.89 11.20 10.39
N VAL A 515 33.78 10.73 9.82
CA VAL A 515 33.46 9.29 9.72
C VAL A 515 34.29 8.60 8.63
N GLY A 516 34.54 9.29 7.53
CA GLY A 516 35.26 8.79 6.36
C GLY A 516 34.38 8.03 5.36
N THR A 517 34.58 8.28 4.05
CA THR A 517 33.81 7.66 2.96
C THR A 517 33.94 6.14 2.92
N GLN A 518 35.11 5.61 3.29
CA GLN A 518 35.34 4.17 3.40
C GLN A 518 34.42 3.51 4.44
N ALA A 519 34.20 4.14 5.59
CA ALA A 519 33.30 3.63 6.61
C ALA A 519 31.83 3.65 6.14
N MET A 520 31.50 4.44 5.11
CA MET A 520 30.19 4.46 4.46
C MET A 520 30.07 3.49 3.28
N GLY A 521 31.04 2.58 3.09
CA GLY A 521 31.00 1.50 2.10
C GLY A 521 31.51 1.86 0.70
N MET A 522 31.98 3.10 0.47
CA MET A 522 32.58 3.49 -0.82
C MET A 522 33.84 4.36 -0.62
N PRO A 523 35.03 3.87 -1.02
CA PRO A 523 36.23 4.71 -1.07
C PRO A 523 36.11 5.71 -2.23
N GLY A 524 36.28 7.00 -1.96
CA GLY A 524 36.21 8.04 -2.99
C GLY A 524 36.48 9.45 -2.45
N GLU A 525 36.55 10.41 -3.38
CA GLU A 525 36.80 11.82 -3.07
C GLU A 525 35.60 12.47 -2.37
N GLU A 526 35.89 13.24 -1.33
CA GLU A 526 34.93 14.06 -0.60
C GLU A 526 34.53 15.26 -1.47
N VAL A 527 33.25 15.36 -1.81
CA VAL A 527 32.70 16.52 -2.51
C VAL A 527 32.24 17.51 -1.46
N GLN A 528 32.86 18.69 -1.43
CA GLN A 528 32.38 19.81 -0.62
C GLN A 528 31.15 20.43 -1.28
N HIS A 529 30.08 20.64 -0.51
CA HIS A 529 28.85 21.21 -1.01
C HIS A 529 28.84 22.73 -0.84
N THR A 530 28.40 23.43 -1.89
CA THR A 530 28.13 24.87 -1.79
C THR A 530 26.63 25.09 -1.66
N GLY A 531 26.19 25.58 -0.50
CA GLY A 531 24.80 25.86 -0.15
C GLY A 531 24.35 27.29 -0.48
N GLU A 532 23.20 27.66 0.08
CA GLU A 532 22.73 29.05 0.04
C GLU A 532 23.37 29.88 1.15
N ASP A 533 23.84 31.07 0.80
CA ASP A 533 24.31 32.08 1.74
C ASP A 533 23.12 32.69 2.48
N ARG A 534 22.76 32.05 3.60
CA ARG A 534 21.68 32.47 4.50
C ARG A 534 21.94 32.01 5.93
N PRO A 535 21.31 32.65 6.92
CA PRO A 535 21.37 32.20 8.31
C PRO A 535 20.90 30.75 8.45
N GLY A 536 21.59 30.01 9.28
CA GLY A 536 21.26 28.63 9.61
C GLY A 536 21.97 28.21 10.89
N ARG A 537 21.38 27.23 11.58
CA ARG A 537 21.87 26.78 12.88
C ARG A 537 21.85 25.27 13.00
N VAL A 538 22.94 24.73 13.55
CA VAL A 538 22.99 23.34 14.05
C VAL A 538 23.10 23.39 15.56
N THR A 539 22.20 22.72 16.26
CA THR A 539 22.15 22.70 17.72
C THR A 539 22.27 21.27 18.23
N LEU A 540 23.18 21.05 19.18
CA LEU A 540 23.33 19.80 19.92
C LEU A 540 22.73 19.95 21.32
N TRP A 541 21.71 19.16 21.64
CA TRP A 541 21.07 19.14 22.97
C TRP A 541 21.72 18.11 23.88
N ALA A 542 21.94 18.46 25.16
CA ALA A 542 22.47 17.50 26.13
C ALA A 542 21.62 16.21 26.19
N PRO A 543 22.27 15.01 26.20
CA PRO A 543 21.54 13.75 26.16
C PRO A 543 20.84 13.51 27.49
N ILE A 544 19.61 13.00 27.43
CA ILE A 544 18.81 12.74 28.63
C ILE A 544 19.30 11.45 29.28
N ARG A 545 19.77 11.55 30.52
CA ARG A 545 20.23 10.42 31.34
C ARG A 545 19.11 9.89 32.24
N ALA A 546 19.28 8.66 32.71
CA ALA A 546 18.48 8.13 33.82
C ALA A 546 18.89 8.84 35.12
N GLU A 547 17.91 9.13 35.97
CA GLU A 547 18.07 9.77 37.28
C GLU A 547 17.90 8.72 38.39
N GLU A 548 18.46 8.95 39.59
CA GLU A 548 18.32 8.04 40.74
C GLU A 548 16.86 7.86 41.20
N SER A 549 15.98 8.80 40.85
CA SER A 549 14.53 8.77 41.09
C SER A 549 13.74 7.90 40.10
N ASP A 550 14.39 7.40 39.04
CA ASP A 550 13.77 6.51 38.05
C ASP A 550 13.70 5.08 38.61
N ASP A 551 12.80 4.84 39.57
CA ASP A 551 12.59 3.52 40.19
C ASP A 551 11.97 2.54 39.17
N PRO A 552 12.66 1.43 38.82
CA PRO A 552 12.12 0.42 37.91
C PRO A 552 10.94 -0.36 38.48
N GLU A 553 10.72 -0.36 39.81
CA GLU A 553 9.61 -1.07 40.47
C GLU A 553 8.34 -0.22 40.64
N ALA A 554 8.41 1.11 40.51
CA ALA A 554 7.26 2.02 40.60
C ALA A 554 6.33 2.00 39.36
N VAL A 555 6.50 1.01 38.48
CA VAL A 555 5.92 0.92 37.12
C VAL A 555 4.53 0.26 37.10
N GLU A 556 4.07 -0.33 38.22
CA GLU A 556 2.85 -1.16 38.23
C GLU A 556 1.51 -0.44 38.50
N GLU A 557 1.47 0.81 38.97
CA GLU A 557 0.20 1.40 39.48
C GLU A 557 -0.58 2.37 38.58
N ASP A 558 -0.04 2.87 37.46
CA ASP A 558 -0.79 3.75 36.55
C ASP A 558 -0.76 3.26 35.10
N GLY A 559 -1.95 3.13 34.49
CA GLY A 559 -2.21 2.31 33.30
C GLY A 559 -1.51 2.71 32.00
N ALA A 560 -1.41 1.73 31.08
CA ALA A 560 -1.12 1.76 29.64
C ALA A 560 0.08 2.59 29.08
N GLU A 561 0.59 3.63 29.74
CA GLU A 561 1.69 4.49 29.27
C GLU A 561 3.09 4.00 29.69
N THR A 562 3.20 2.91 30.45
CA THR A 562 4.38 2.58 31.29
C THR A 562 5.38 1.59 30.69
N TRP A 563 5.30 1.26 29.39
CA TRP A 563 6.22 0.32 28.73
C TRP A 563 7.55 0.94 28.24
N LEU A 564 7.73 2.26 28.34
CA LEU A 564 8.92 2.98 27.86
C LEU A 564 9.83 3.46 29.02
N PRO A 565 11.17 3.38 28.86
CA PRO A 565 12.11 3.91 29.85
C PRO A 565 11.87 5.40 30.16
N ALA A 566 12.06 5.81 31.42
CA ALA A 566 11.86 7.20 31.85
C ALA A 566 12.65 8.25 31.04
N PRO A 567 13.91 8.02 30.61
CA PRO A 567 14.63 8.96 29.74
C PRO A 567 13.94 9.20 28.38
N GLU A 568 13.38 8.16 27.76
CA GLU A 568 12.65 8.28 26.48
C GLU A 568 11.33 9.07 26.66
N ARG A 569 10.68 8.95 27.82
CA ARG A 569 9.49 9.75 28.16
C ARG A 569 9.82 11.24 28.30
N ARG A 570 10.86 11.56 29.08
CA ARG A 570 11.35 12.94 29.22
C ARG A 570 11.78 13.55 27.88
N MET A 571 12.33 12.74 26.96
CA MET A 571 12.68 13.20 25.60
C MET A 571 11.45 13.67 24.83
N ALA A 572 10.37 12.87 24.83
CA ALA A 572 9.12 13.24 24.17
C ALA A 572 8.50 14.51 24.79
N ASP A 573 8.53 14.63 26.13
CA ASP A 573 8.03 15.81 26.84
C ASP A 573 8.82 17.09 26.48
N ARG A 574 10.16 17.02 26.48
CA ARG A 574 11.03 18.15 26.12
C ARG A 574 10.89 18.57 24.67
N ILE A 575 10.78 17.61 23.73
CA ILE A 575 10.48 17.92 22.32
C ILE A 575 9.14 18.64 22.20
N ALA A 576 8.09 18.15 22.87
CA ALA A 576 6.78 18.78 22.80
C ALA A 576 6.78 20.20 23.37
N ALA A 577 7.45 20.41 24.51
CA ALA A 577 7.65 21.74 25.10
C ALA A 577 8.42 22.68 24.16
N GLN A 578 9.50 22.17 23.53
CA GLN A 578 10.33 22.96 22.62
C GLN A 578 9.56 23.40 21.36
N VAL A 579 8.81 22.48 20.75
CA VAL A 579 8.00 22.77 19.56
C VAL A 579 6.89 23.75 19.90
N LYS A 580 6.21 23.57 21.03
CA LYS A 580 5.20 24.51 21.51
C LYS A 580 5.78 25.91 21.70
N GLN A 581 6.94 26.02 22.35
CA GLN A 581 7.64 27.30 22.52
C GLN A 581 7.94 27.96 21.17
N TRP A 582 8.40 27.21 20.18
CA TRP A 582 8.67 27.77 18.84
C TRP A 582 7.43 28.29 18.13
N LEU A 583 6.27 27.68 18.36
CA LEU A 583 4.99 28.14 17.79
C LEU A 583 4.43 29.37 18.53
N GLU A 584 4.69 29.50 19.83
CA GLU A 584 4.26 30.65 20.66
C GLU A 584 5.19 31.86 20.49
N ASP A 585 6.49 31.69 20.73
CA ASP A 585 7.49 32.77 20.69
C ASP A 585 7.84 33.16 19.23
N GLY A 586 7.75 32.20 18.32
CA GLY A 586 8.08 32.31 16.91
C GLY A 586 9.52 31.90 16.59
N HIS A 587 9.69 30.83 15.80
CA HIS A 587 10.98 30.48 15.21
C HIS A 587 11.16 31.18 13.84
N PRO A 588 12.25 31.92 13.60
CA PRO A 588 12.47 32.66 12.35
C PRO A 588 12.81 31.69 11.20
N LEU A 589 12.30 32.00 10.01
CA LEU A 589 12.63 31.35 8.74
C LEU A 589 12.86 32.42 7.67
N THR A 590 13.81 32.18 6.77
CA THR A 590 14.25 33.15 5.75
C THR A 590 13.97 32.71 4.32
N LYS A 591 13.87 31.40 4.08
CA LYS A 591 13.63 30.85 2.74
C LYS A 591 12.25 31.21 2.23
N GLY A 592 12.22 31.89 1.08
CA GLY A 592 10.98 32.39 0.48
C GLY A 592 10.46 33.70 1.07
N GLY A 593 11.22 34.31 1.99
CA GLY A 593 10.88 35.56 2.68
C GLY A 593 10.90 35.39 4.21
N ALA A 594 11.17 36.47 4.94
CA ALA A 594 11.20 36.46 6.40
C ALA A 594 9.81 36.14 6.97
N ARG A 595 9.66 35.01 7.66
CA ARG A 595 8.41 34.58 8.31
C ARG A 595 8.69 33.77 9.56
N ARG A 596 7.64 33.53 10.36
CA ARG A 596 7.67 32.59 11.49
C ARG A 596 7.37 31.17 11.00
N ALA A 597 7.98 30.18 11.63
CA ALA A 597 7.71 28.76 11.39
C ALA A 597 6.29 28.40 11.85
N GLY A 598 5.58 27.63 11.04
CA GLY A 598 4.33 26.95 11.42
C GLY A 598 4.57 25.47 11.73
N PRO A 599 3.55 24.75 12.21
CA PRO A 599 3.65 23.31 12.48
C PRO A 599 4.16 22.51 11.28
N GLY A 600 3.73 22.84 10.05
CA GLY A 600 4.17 22.16 8.82
C GLY A 600 5.67 22.26 8.49
N ASP A 601 6.37 23.21 9.11
CA ASP A 601 7.81 23.45 8.88
C ASP A 601 8.72 22.54 9.71
N ILE A 602 8.16 21.78 10.65
CA ILE A 602 8.90 20.97 11.61
C ILE A 602 8.81 19.49 11.23
N MET A 603 9.98 18.84 11.14
CA MET A 603 10.10 17.41 10.90
C MET A 603 10.94 16.77 12.00
N ILE A 604 10.41 15.72 12.63
CA ILE A 604 11.08 14.96 13.69
C ILE A 604 11.43 13.59 13.12
N LEU A 605 12.70 13.25 13.18
CA LEU A 605 13.27 12.01 12.65
C LEU A 605 13.71 11.09 13.79
N VAL A 606 13.28 9.84 13.70
CA VAL A 606 13.76 8.73 14.52
C VAL A 606 14.43 7.65 13.66
N ARG A 607 15.35 6.87 14.21
CA ARG A 607 16.02 5.77 13.51
C ARG A 607 15.09 4.57 13.30
N LYS A 608 14.46 4.13 14.38
CA LYS A 608 13.58 2.95 14.39
C LYS A 608 12.16 3.39 14.75
N ARG A 609 11.16 2.74 14.13
CA ARG A 609 9.75 2.89 14.50
C ARG A 609 9.52 2.18 15.83
N ARG A 610 9.91 2.84 16.91
CA ARG A 610 9.69 2.38 18.28
C ARG A 610 8.56 3.17 18.91
N ALA A 611 8.14 2.72 20.10
CA ALA A 611 7.12 3.41 20.89
C ALA A 611 7.50 4.88 21.22
N LEU A 612 8.78 5.28 21.15
CA LEU A 612 9.20 6.69 21.21
C LEU A 612 8.52 7.58 20.15
N ALA A 613 8.40 7.14 18.89
CA ALA A 613 7.75 7.94 17.85
C ALA A 613 6.26 8.17 18.16
N GLY A 614 5.57 7.11 18.59
CA GLY A 614 4.18 7.19 19.03
C GLY A 614 4.03 8.09 20.26
N LEU A 615 4.98 8.03 21.19
CA LEU A 615 4.98 8.88 22.38
C LEU A 615 5.22 10.35 22.05
N ILE A 616 6.14 10.67 21.13
CA ILE A 616 6.37 12.05 20.66
C ILE A 616 5.08 12.62 20.07
N VAL A 617 4.38 11.85 19.22
CA VAL A 617 3.08 12.27 18.67
C VAL A 617 2.05 12.50 19.79
N ALA A 618 1.96 11.58 20.75
CA ALA A 618 1.03 11.72 21.87
C ALA A 618 1.32 12.97 22.73
N ARG A 619 2.59 13.26 23.02
CA ARG A 619 2.99 14.44 23.82
C ARG A 619 2.81 15.74 23.07
N LEU A 620 3.12 15.79 21.78
CA LEU A 620 2.84 16.95 20.94
C LEU A 620 1.34 17.24 20.85
N HIS A 621 0.52 16.19 20.68
CA HIS A 621 -0.93 16.32 20.69
C HIS A 621 -1.45 16.83 22.05
N ALA A 622 -0.96 16.26 23.17
CA ALA A 622 -1.30 16.74 24.52
C ALA A 622 -0.88 18.21 24.77
N ALA A 623 0.19 18.67 24.12
CA ALA A 623 0.65 20.05 24.16
C ALA A 623 -0.17 21.01 23.27
N GLY A 624 -1.14 20.50 22.49
CA GLY A 624 -1.96 21.27 21.56
C GLY A 624 -1.29 21.59 20.23
N VAL A 625 -0.19 20.90 19.89
CA VAL A 625 0.53 21.07 18.62
C VAL A 625 -0.14 20.22 17.54
N PRO A 626 -0.50 20.78 16.38
CA PRO A 626 -0.98 19.98 15.24
C PRO A 626 0.12 19.04 14.76
N VAL A 627 -0.14 17.73 14.80
CA VAL A 627 0.79 16.70 14.33
C VAL A 627 0.11 15.89 13.24
N ALA A 628 0.78 15.74 12.10
CA ALA A 628 0.41 14.71 11.16
C ALA A 628 0.78 13.39 11.85
N GLY A 629 -0.23 12.66 12.33
CA GLY A 629 -0.04 11.38 13.02
C GLY A 629 0.95 10.50 12.25
N VAL A 630 1.73 9.69 12.97
CA VAL A 630 2.74 8.78 12.39
C VAL A 630 2.16 8.17 11.12
N ASP A 631 2.90 8.20 10.01
CA ASP A 631 2.57 7.72 8.64
C ASP A 631 1.78 6.39 8.55
N ARG A 632 1.65 5.65 9.65
CA ARG A 632 1.00 4.36 9.78
C ARG A 632 0.32 4.27 11.15
N LEU A 633 -1.00 4.40 11.18
CA LEU A 633 -1.80 4.16 12.39
C LEU A 633 -2.09 2.65 12.46
N ARG A 634 -1.79 1.99 13.58
CA ARG A 634 -2.41 0.68 13.86
C ARG A 634 -3.89 0.94 14.10
N LEU A 635 -4.73 0.66 13.11
CA LEU A 635 -6.15 1.02 13.15
C LEU A 635 -6.87 0.40 14.36
N GLY A 636 -6.44 -0.76 14.85
CA GLY A 636 -6.97 -1.40 16.06
C GLY A 636 -6.51 -0.82 17.40
N ALA A 637 -5.54 0.11 17.44
CA ALA A 637 -5.00 0.66 18.68
C ALA A 637 -5.84 1.77 19.33
N PRO A 638 -6.38 2.77 18.58
CA PRO A 638 -7.19 3.84 19.13
C PRO A 638 -8.42 3.33 19.91
N LEU A 639 -8.69 3.95 21.06
CA LEU A 639 -9.84 3.59 21.91
C LEU A 639 -11.17 3.65 21.16
N ALA A 640 -11.38 4.66 20.31
CA ALA A 640 -12.60 4.80 19.52
C ALA A 640 -12.86 3.58 18.61
N VAL A 641 -11.80 3.01 18.03
CA VAL A 641 -11.90 1.82 17.18
C VAL A 641 -12.08 0.57 18.03
N LYS A 642 -11.35 0.44 19.14
CA LYS A 642 -11.55 -0.67 20.10
C LYS A 642 -12.97 -0.74 20.62
N ASP A 643 -13.59 0.40 20.92
CA ASP A 643 -14.97 0.48 21.40
C ASP A 643 -15.97 0.03 20.33
N LEU A 644 -15.77 0.45 19.07
CA LEU A 644 -16.59 0.01 17.93
C LEU A 644 -16.40 -1.48 17.63
N LEU A 645 -15.15 -1.98 17.67
CA LEU A 645 -14.84 -3.40 17.50
C LEU A 645 -15.40 -4.24 18.64
N ALA A 646 -15.42 -3.75 19.88
CA ALA A 646 -16.07 -4.43 21.00
C ALA A 646 -17.58 -4.61 20.74
N ALA A 647 -18.25 -3.60 20.16
CA ALA A 647 -19.65 -3.72 19.74
C ALA A 647 -19.84 -4.80 18.66
N LEU A 648 -18.97 -4.79 17.64
CA LEU A 648 -19.01 -5.79 16.56
C LEU A 648 -18.68 -7.20 17.05
N ARG A 649 -17.65 -7.37 17.88
CA ARG A 649 -17.25 -8.66 18.47
C ARG A 649 -18.31 -9.20 19.40
N PHE A 650 -18.97 -8.36 20.20
CA PHE A 650 -20.15 -8.76 20.97
C PHE A 650 -21.27 -9.24 20.04
N ALA A 651 -21.54 -8.52 18.95
CA ALA A 651 -22.59 -8.91 18.00
C ALA A 651 -22.29 -10.27 17.34
N ALA A 652 -21.02 -10.55 17.03
CA ALA A 652 -20.58 -11.84 16.49
C ALA A 652 -20.57 -12.97 17.55
N GLN A 653 -20.14 -12.67 18.78
CA GLN A 653 -20.02 -13.64 19.87
C GLN A 653 -20.55 -13.07 21.20
N PRO A 654 -21.88 -13.12 21.44
CA PRO A 654 -22.50 -12.52 22.63
C PRO A 654 -22.10 -13.16 23.97
N ARG A 655 -21.43 -14.31 23.94
CA ARG A 655 -20.91 -15.02 25.12
C ARG A 655 -19.48 -14.62 25.50
N ASP A 656 -18.86 -13.70 24.76
CA ASP A 656 -17.58 -13.11 25.16
C ASP A 656 -17.82 -12.03 26.21
N ASP A 657 -17.65 -12.43 27.47
CA ASP A 657 -17.89 -11.56 28.62
C ASP A 657 -16.92 -10.37 28.67
N LEU A 658 -15.70 -10.53 28.16
CA LEU A 658 -14.69 -9.47 28.16
C LEU A 658 -15.05 -8.40 27.12
N MET A 659 -15.42 -8.81 25.90
CA MET A 659 -15.83 -7.86 24.86
C MET A 659 -17.11 -7.12 25.25
N LEU A 660 -18.06 -7.82 25.88
CA LEU A 660 -19.26 -7.18 26.40
C LEU A 660 -18.92 -6.18 27.52
N ALA A 661 -18.07 -6.54 28.50
CA ALA A 661 -17.66 -5.62 29.55
C ALA A 661 -16.98 -4.35 29.00
N ASN A 662 -16.09 -4.50 28.01
CA ASN A 662 -15.46 -3.37 27.32
C ASN A 662 -16.50 -2.47 26.65
N LEU A 663 -17.48 -3.06 25.95
CA LEU A 663 -18.57 -2.32 25.31
C LEU A 663 -19.41 -1.55 26.33
N LEU A 664 -19.74 -2.14 27.48
CA LEU A 664 -20.57 -1.51 28.50
C LEU A 664 -19.92 -0.26 29.07
N VAL A 665 -18.62 -0.33 29.39
CA VAL A 665 -17.86 0.78 29.98
C VAL A 665 -17.42 1.82 28.93
N SER A 666 -17.44 1.46 27.65
CA SER A 666 -17.15 2.39 26.56
C SER A 666 -18.16 3.56 26.51
N PRO A 667 -17.83 4.68 25.82
CA PRO A 667 -18.80 5.75 25.57
C PRO A 667 -20.06 5.30 24.82
N LEU A 668 -20.05 4.14 24.15
CA LEU A 668 -21.22 3.58 23.49
C LEU A 668 -22.20 2.97 24.50
N GLY A 669 -21.70 2.23 25.49
CA GLY A 669 -22.47 1.60 26.56
C GLY A 669 -22.83 2.58 27.68
N GLY A 670 -21.86 3.39 28.11
CA GLY A 670 -22.01 4.49 29.06
C GLY A 670 -22.05 4.08 30.53
N TRP A 671 -21.67 2.84 30.87
CA TRP A 671 -21.58 2.38 32.26
C TRP A 671 -20.34 2.92 32.95
N SER A 672 -20.46 3.28 34.23
CA SER A 672 -19.33 3.50 35.10
C SER A 672 -18.74 2.17 35.61
N GLN A 673 -17.57 2.24 36.24
CA GLN A 673 -16.98 1.06 36.90
C GLN A 673 -17.86 0.58 38.06
N ASP A 674 -18.52 1.49 38.77
CA ASP A 674 -19.46 1.16 39.85
C ASP A 674 -20.70 0.44 39.31
N ASP A 675 -21.26 0.91 38.17
CA ASP A 675 -22.38 0.23 37.51
C ASP A 675 -22.00 -1.20 37.08
N LEU A 676 -20.77 -1.39 36.58
CA LEU A 676 -20.27 -2.71 36.18
C LEU A 676 -20.08 -3.63 37.40
N LEU A 677 -19.60 -3.11 38.52
CA LEU A 677 -19.45 -3.87 39.76
C LEU A 677 -20.81 -4.24 40.37
N GLU A 678 -21.77 -3.31 40.36
CA GLU A 678 -23.10 -3.51 40.92
C GLU A 678 -23.95 -4.47 40.07
N HIS A 679 -23.92 -4.31 38.75
CA HIS A 679 -24.83 -5.00 37.83
C HIS A 679 -24.17 -6.07 36.95
N GLY A 680 -22.84 -6.16 36.93
CA GLY A 680 -22.09 -7.17 36.17
C GLY A 680 -21.64 -8.37 37.00
N LEU A 681 -21.66 -8.27 38.34
CA LEU A 681 -21.29 -9.34 39.25
C LEU A 681 -22.31 -10.48 39.20
N ARG A 682 -21.82 -11.69 38.91
CA ARG A 682 -22.64 -12.88 38.69
C ARG A 682 -21.89 -14.15 39.06
N ASP A 683 -22.59 -15.28 39.09
CA ASP A 683 -21.98 -16.60 39.22
C ASP A 683 -21.08 -16.91 38.01
N LYS A 684 -19.91 -17.52 38.23
CA LYS A 684 -18.92 -17.86 37.18
C LYS A 684 -19.49 -18.78 36.09
N SER A 685 -20.57 -19.52 36.37
CA SER A 685 -21.24 -20.41 35.42
C SER A 685 -22.20 -19.69 34.46
N VAL A 686 -22.50 -18.41 34.70
CA VAL A 686 -23.44 -17.61 33.89
C VAL A 686 -22.68 -16.56 33.11
N GLY A 687 -22.92 -16.45 31.79
CA GLY A 687 -22.33 -15.39 30.96
C GLY A 687 -22.91 -14.01 31.28
N LEU A 688 -22.14 -12.95 31.04
CA LEU A 688 -22.51 -11.56 31.36
C LEU A 688 -23.75 -11.13 30.59
N TRP A 689 -23.84 -11.51 29.32
CA TRP A 689 -25.03 -11.22 28.51
C TRP A 689 -26.29 -11.89 29.07
N ASP A 690 -26.20 -13.15 29.46
CA ASP A 690 -27.31 -13.90 30.04
C ASP A 690 -27.75 -13.31 31.39
N HIS A 691 -26.80 -12.81 32.18
CA HIS A 691 -27.07 -12.13 33.43
C HIS A 691 -27.80 -10.80 33.22
N ILE A 692 -27.26 -9.91 32.37
CA ILE A 692 -27.88 -8.59 32.08
C ILE A 692 -29.27 -8.77 31.46
N ARG A 693 -29.43 -9.72 30.53
CA ARG A 693 -30.70 -10.01 29.86
C ARG A 693 -31.83 -10.43 30.82
N ARG A 694 -31.48 -11.06 31.94
CA ARG A 694 -32.42 -11.59 32.94
C ARG A 694 -32.61 -10.65 34.14
N SER A 695 -31.87 -9.56 34.20
CA SER A 695 -31.95 -8.59 35.30
C SER A 695 -33.16 -7.68 35.12
N ASP A 696 -33.87 -7.43 36.23
CA ASP A 696 -34.99 -6.49 36.29
C ASP A 696 -34.52 -5.05 36.64
N ALA A 697 -33.22 -4.82 36.76
CA ALA A 697 -32.68 -3.49 37.03
C ALA A 697 -32.91 -2.56 35.81
N PRO A 698 -33.42 -1.32 36.00
CA PRO A 698 -33.73 -0.42 34.89
C PRO A 698 -32.56 -0.18 33.93
N LEU A 699 -31.33 -0.04 34.46
CA LEU A 699 -30.12 0.14 33.65
C LEU A 699 -29.82 -1.11 32.81
N CYS A 700 -29.94 -2.32 33.39
CA CYS A 700 -29.75 -3.58 32.67
C CYS A 700 -30.81 -3.79 31.59
N MET A 701 -32.08 -3.49 31.87
CA MET A 701 -33.16 -3.62 30.89
C MET A 701 -32.93 -2.69 29.69
N ALA A 702 -32.66 -1.40 29.93
CA ALA A 702 -32.38 -0.43 28.87
C ALA A 702 -31.14 -0.83 28.06
N THR A 703 -30.10 -1.34 28.73
CA THR A 703 -28.88 -1.84 28.08
C THR A 703 -29.18 -3.08 27.23
N ALA A 704 -29.96 -4.03 27.76
CA ALA A 704 -30.35 -5.25 27.04
C ALA A 704 -31.16 -4.93 25.79
N ASP A 705 -32.06 -3.96 25.83
CA ASP A 705 -32.84 -3.54 24.67
C ASP A 705 -31.97 -2.89 23.60
N ARG A 706 -31.01 -2.04 23.99
CA ARG A 706 -30.01 -1.51 23.06
C ARG A 706 -29.21 -2.62 22.39
N LEU A 707 -28.70 -3.59 23.17
CA LEU A 707 -27.91 -4.70 22.65
C LEU A 707 -28.74 -5.64 21.76
N ARG A 708 -30.01 -5.91 22.08
CA ARG A 708 -30.93 -6.66 21.20
C ARG A 708 -31.14 -5.96 19.86
N ALA A 709 -31.20 -4.63 19.84
CA ALA A 709 -31.35 -3.88 18.59
C ALA A 709 -30.13 -4.06 17.66
N LEU A 710 -28.92 -4.17 18.23
CA LEU A 710 -27.72 -4.51 17.46
C LEU A 710 -27.79 -5.97 16.96
N LEU A 711 -28.11 -6.93 17.85
CA LEU A 711 -28.21 -8.35 17.50
C LEU A 711 -29.30 -8.65 16.45
N ALA A 712 -30.38 -7.88 16.41
CA ALA A 712 -31.44 -8.06 15.40
C ALA A 712 -31.01 -7.69 13.97
N ARG A 713 -29.90 -6.95 13.82
CA ARG A 713 -29.39 -6.47 12.53
C ARG A 713 -28.21 -7.28 12.01
N VAL A 714 -27.43 -7.88 12.91
CA VAL A 714 -26.15 -8.51 12.58
C VAL A 714 -26.26 -9.61 11.53
N ASP A 715 -27.39 -10.31 11.48
CA ASP A 715 -27.63 -11.41 10.54
C ASP A 715 -27.98 -10.93 9.12
N TYR A 716 -28.36 -9.66 8.94
CA TYR A 716 -28.90 -9.13 7.69
C TYR A 716 -28.14 -7.92 7.14
N GLU A 717 -27.35 -7.25 7.98
CA GLU A 717 -26.57 -6.07 7.59
C GLU A 717 -25.08 -6.39 7.47
N HIS A 718 -24.42 -5.78 6.48
CA HIS A 718 -22.98 -5.88 6.32
C HIS A 718 -22.23 -5.02 7.35
N PRO A 719 -20.94 -5.29 7.65
CA PRO A 719 -20.17 -4.59 8.69
C PRO A 719 -20.16 -3.07 8.54
N GLN A 720 -20.08 -2.56 7.30
CA GLN A 720 -20.11 -1.13 7.01
C GLN A 720 -21.46 -0.49 7.38
N ALA A 721 -22.58 -1.17 7.09
CA ALA A 721 -23.92 -0.71 7.48
C ALA A 721 -24.10 -0.72 9.01
N LEU A 722 -23.61 -1.77 9.69
CA LEU A 722 -23.63 -1.87 11.14
C LEU A 722 -22.83 -0.74 11.81
N LEU A 723 -21.61 -0.45 11.32
CA LEU A 723 -20.80 0.66 11.81
C LEU A 723 -21.49 2.00 11.58
N HIS A 724 -22.07 2.21 10.40
CA HIS A 724 -22.84 3.42 10.12
C HIS A 724 -24.00 3.57 11.11
N TRP A 725 -24.79 2.50 11.32
CA TRP A 725 -25.89 2.49 12.26
C TRP A 725 -25.46 2.77 13.71
N LEU A 726 -24.32 2.23 14.16
CA LEU A 726 -23.75 2.51 15.48
C LEU A 726 -23.35 3.99 15.62
N LEU A 727 -22.78 4.58 14.57
CA LEU A 727 -22.20 5.93 14.58
C LEU A 727 -23.24 7.04 14.43
N THR A 728 -24.18 6.91 13.49
CA THR A 728 -25.15 7.94 13.11
C THR A 728 -26.59 7.59 13.48
N GLY A 729 -26.87 6.32 13.78
CA GLY A 729 -28.19 5.84 14.15
C GLY A 729 -28.57 6.14 15.62
N PRO A 730 -29.54 5.40 16.19
CA PRO A 730 -30.07 5.67 17.54
C PRO A 730 -29.03 5.64 18.66
N TRP A 731 -27.88 4.99 18.44
CA TRP A 731 -26.80 4.94 19.41
C TRP A 731 -25.96 6.22 19.45
N ASP A 732 -25.98 7.02 18.38
CA ASP A 732 -25.28 8.31 18.27
C ASP A 732 -23.80 8.20 18.69
N GLY A 733 -23.18 7.08 18.26
CA GLY A 733 -21.87 6.66 18.72
C GLY A 733 -20.78 7.68 18.39
N ARG A 734 -20.84 8.31 17.21
CA ARG A 734 -19.83 9.31 16.81
C ARG A 734 -19.81 10.49 17.78
N ARG A 735 -20.97 11.04 18.14
CA ARG A 735 -21.02 12.18 19.08
C ARG A 735 -20.50 11.78 20.46
N LYS A 736 -20.86 10.60 20.96
CA LYS A 736 -20.42 10.12 22.29
C LYS A 736 -18.92 9.88 22.34
N LEU A 737 -18.36 9.21 21.32
CA LEU A 737 -16.93 8.97 21.19
C LEU A 737 -16.16 10.30 21.10
N VAL A 738 -16.59 11.23 20.25
CA VAL A 738 -15.94 12.55 20.08
C VAL A 738 -16.06 13.41 21.34
N ALA A 739 -17.19 13.35 22.06
CA ALA A 739 -17.37 14.10 23.30
C ALA A 739 -16.42 13.64 24.42
N ARG A 740 -16.07 12.34 24.45
CA ARG A 740 -15.16 11.77 25.45
C ARG A 740 -13.69 11.83 25.02
N LEU A 741 -13.40 11.54 23.76
CA LEU A 741 -12.04 11.32 23.23
C LEU A 741 -11.51 12.51 22.42
N GLY A 742 -12.34 13.51 22.14
CA GLY A 742 -11.97 14.68 21.32
C GLY A 742 -12.27 14.50 19.84
N ARG A 743 -12.10 15.59 19.06
CA ARG A 743 -12.41 15.61 17.62
C ARG A 743 -11.52 14.70 16.79
N GLU A 744 -10.34 14.39 17.28
CA GLU A 744 -9.37 13.53 16.60
C GLU A 744 -9.82 12.07 16.51
N ALA A 745 -10.77 11.64 17.33
CA ALA A 745 -11.37 10.33 17.21
C ALA A 745 -12.10 10.12 15.87
N ASN A 746 -12.46 11.18 15.14
CA ASN A 746 -13.10 11.05 13.83
C ASN A 746 -12.20 10.36 12.82
N ASP A 747 -10.92 10.71 12.75
CA ASP A 747 -9.97 10.16 11.77
C ASP A 747 -9.91 8.61 11.81
N PRO A 748 -9.61 7.96 12.96
CA PRO A 748 -9.57 6.50 13.01
C PRO A 748 -10.96 5.85 12.87
N ILE A 749 -12.05 6.56 13.22
CA ILE A 749 -13.41 6.07 12.96
C ILE A 749 -13.68 6.03 11.45
N ASP A 750 -13.31 7.09 10.73
CA ASP A 750 -13.49 7.20 9.29
C ASP A 750 -12.65 6.15 8.54
N GLU A 751 -11.43 5.90 8.99
CA GLU A 751 -10.58 4.82 8.46
C GLU A 751 -11.17 3.42 8.73
N LEU A 752 -11.76 3.17 9.91
CA LEU A 752 -12.46 1.91 10.19
C LEU A 752 -13.66 1.69 9.25
N VAL A 753 -14.43 2.75 9.00
CA VAL A 753 -15.56 2.69 8.05
C VAL A 753 -15.06 2.46 6.62
N GLY A 754 -13.98 3.13 6.22
CA GLY A 754 -13.32 2.91 4.93
C GLY A 754 -12.82 1.48 4.77
N ALA A 755 -12.19 0.91 5.80
CA ALA A 755 -11.73 -0.48 5.82
C ALA A 755 -12.89 -1.47 5.72
N ALA A 756 -13.99 -1.24 6.43
CA ALA A 756 -15.20 -2.05 6.31
C ALA A 756 -15.82 -1.97 4.92
N PHE A 757 -15.80 -0.79 4.30
CA PHE A 757 -16.27 -0.60 2.92
C PHE A 757 -15.41 -1.38 1.91
N ALA A 758 -14.08 -1.26 2.00
CA ALA A 758 -13.15 -1.99 1.14
C ALA A 758 -13.32 -3.50 1.27
N TYR A 759 -13.45 -4.01 2.51
CA TYR A 759 -13.73 -5.42 2.76
C TYR A 759 -15.02 -5.89 2.06
N CYS A 760 -16.11 -5.11 2.17
CA CYS A 760 -17.38 -5.46 1.54
C CYS A 760 -17.34 -5.39 0.01
N ALA A 761 -16.44 -4.59 -0.57
CA ALA A 761 -16.26 -4.50 -2.01
C ALA A 761 -15.45 -5.68 -2.58
N GLU A 762 -14.45 -6.15 -1.83
CA GLU A 762 -13.50 -7.19 -2.26
C GLU A 762 -13.94 -8.62 -1.89
N HIS A 763 -14.71 -8.77 -0.81
CA HIS A 763 -15.03 -10.09 -0.22
C HIS A 763 -16.54 -10.30 -0.13
N THR A 764 -16.95 -11.57 0.03
CA THR A 764 -18.33 -11.86 0.43
C THR A 764 -18.56 -11.28 1.83
N PRO A 765 -19.45 -10.27 2.00
CA PRO A 765 -19.44 -9.50 3.23
C PRO A 765 -20.08 -10.27 4.37
N SER A 766 -19.26 -10.60 5.37
CA SER A 766 -19.67 -11.26 6.62
C SER A 766 -19.01 -10.57 7.81
N LEU A 767 -19.69 -10.51 8.96
CA LEU A 767 -19.12 -9.90 10.15
C LEU A 767 -17.92 -10.67 10.67
N GLN A 768 -18.03 -12.00 10.75
CA GLN A 768 -16.93 -12.85 11.21
C GLN A 768 -15.73 -12.80 10.26
N GLY A 769 -15.99 -12.77 8.94
CA GLY A 769 -14.94 -12.61 7.94
C GLY A 769 -14.27 -11.24 8.06
N PHE A 770 -15.02 -10.15 8.28
CA PHE A 770 -14.46 -8.82 8.53
C PHE A 770 -13.61 -8.78 9.78
N LEU A 771 -14.07 -9.35 10.91
CA LEU A 771 -13.30 -9.37 12.15
C LEU A 771 -12.00 -10.18 12.00
N ASN A 772 -12.04 -11.34 11.35
CA ASN A 772 -10.84 -12.13 11.08
C ASN A 772 -9.88 -11.41 10.11
N TRP A 773 -10.43 -10.77 9.08
CA TRP A 773 -9.69 -9.96 8.12
C TRP A 773 -9.03 -8.74 8.78
N PHE A 774 -9.75 -8.10 9.71
CA PHE A 774 -9.27 -6.95 10.47
C PHE A 774 -8.19 -7.36 11.48
N ASP A 775 -8.37 -8.48 12.19
CA ASP A 775 -7.40 -8.99 13.17
C ASP A 775 -6.13 -9.50 12.48
N ALA A 776 -6.26 -10.09 11.29
CA ALA A 776 -5.12 -10.42 10.45
C ALA A 776 -4.39 -9.18 9.91
N SER A 777 -5.03 -8.00 9.96
CA SER A 777 -4.49 -6.71 9.53
C SER A 777 -3.88 -5.87 10.65
N ASP A 778 -3.54 -6.46 11.81
CA ASP A 778 -2.83 -5.75 12.90
C ASP A 778 -1.45 -5.19 12.47
N GLU A 779 -1.07 -5.36 11.19
CA GLU A 779 0.02 -4.69 10.51
C GLU A 779 -0.43 -3.43 9.73
N GLU A 780 -0.03 -2.28 10.27
CA GLU A 780 0.20 -0.96 9.65
C GLU A 780 -0.53 -0.63 8.33
N LEU A 781 -1.71 -0.01 8.40
CA LEU A 781 -2.31 0.70 7.26
C LEU A 781 -1.42 1.89 6.88
N LYS A 782 -0.85 1.86 5.66
CA LYS A 782 -0.05 2.97 5.12
C LYS A 782 -0.97 4.13 4.80
N ARG A 783 -0.79 5.26 5.48
CA ARG A 783 -1.36 6.52 5.04
C ARG A 783 -0.57 6.97 3.81
N GLU A 784 -1.24 7.16 2.68
CA GLU A 784 -0.65 7.98 1.63
C GLU A 784 -0.69 9.43 2.14
N ALA A 785 0.47 9.97 2.50
CA ALA A 785 0.59 11.34 2.95
C ALA A 785 0.21 12.28 1.80
N ALA A 786 -1.08 12.60 1.70
CA ALA A 786 -1.55 13.73 0.91
C ALA A 786 -0.84 14.98 1.41
N GLY A 787 -0.19 15.70 0.49
CA GLY A 787 0.79 16.74 0.77
C GLY A 787 0.31 17.88 1.67
N SER A 788 1.30 18.51 2.29
CA SER A 788 1.26 19.84 2.93
C SER A 788 0.06 20.13 3.86
N GLY A 789 -0.20 19.25 4.82
CA GLY A 789 -0.94 19.66 6.02
C GLY A 789 -0.09 20.63 6.86
N ASP A 790 -0.72 21.63 7.48
CA ASP A 790 -0.08 22.52 8.46
C ASP A 790 0.09 21.80 9.80
N ALA A 791 0.94 20.77 9.83
CA ALA A 791 1.14 19.91 10.99
C ALA A 791 2.57 19.34 11.05
N VAL A 792 3.09 19.14 12.26
CA VAL A 792 4.41 18.56 12.53
C VAL A 792 4.47 17.13 12.00
N ARG A 793 5.56 16.75 11.34
CA ARG A 793 5.73 15.40 10.77
C ARG A 793 6.71 14.59 11.62
N VAL A 794 6.26 13.42 12.12
CA VAL A 794 7.13 12.47 12.84
C VAL A 794 7.36 11.24 11.97
N LEU A 795 8.60 11.08 11.48
CA LEU A 795 8.99 10.09 10.48
C LEU A 795 10.21 9.29 10.91
N THR A 796 10.46 8.15 10.26
CA THR A 796 11.80 7.56 10.34
C THR A 796 12.77 8.28 9.42
N ALA A 797 14.07 8.22 9.72
CA ALA A 797 15.11 8.68 8.80
C ALA A 797 14.95 8.07 7.38
N HIS A 798 14.62 6.77 7.28
CA HIS A 798 14.28 6.12 6.01
C HIS A 798 13.05 6.74 5.32
N GLY A 799 11.98 6.99 6.07
CA GLY A 799 10.75 7.59 5.54
C GLY A 799 10.89 9.06 5.15
N SER A 800 11.94 9.74 5.63
CA SER A 800 12.22 11.14 5.30
C SER A 800 12.92 11.34 3.95
N LYS A 801 13.39 10.26 3.31
CA LYS A 801 14.09 10.34 2.03
C LYS A 801 13.19 10.96 0.95
N GLY A 802 13.78 11.82 0.13
CA GLY A 802 13.04 12.66 -0.83
C GLY A 802 12.36 13.89 -0.20
N LEU A 803 12.05 13.88 1.09
CA LEU A 803 11.42 15.01 1.78
C LEU A 803 12.46 16.03 2.28
N GLN A 804 11.98 17.19 2.70
CA GLN A 804 12.77 18.27 3.31
C GLN A 804 11.87 19.10 4.25
N ALA A 805 12.48 19.75 5.23
CA ALA A 805 11.81 20.67 6.14
C ALA A 805 12.74 21.80 6.59
N PRO A 806 12.21 23.02 6.80
CA PRO A 806 12.99 24.12 7.37
C PRO A 806 13.67 23.76 8.69
N ILE A 807 12.94 23.05 9.56
CA ILE A 807 13.41 22.61 10.87
C ILE A 807 13.39 21.09 10.94
N VAL A 808 14.53 20.48 11.27
CA VAL A 808 14.66 19.02 11.46
C VAL A 808 15.20 18.72 12.86
N ILE A 809 14.55 17.79 13.56
CA ILE A 809 14.98 17.26 14.86
C ILE A 809 15.37 15.79 14.70
N LEU A 810 16.60 15.42 15.06
CA LEU A 810 17.03 14.04 15.23
C LEU A 810 16.80 13.64 16.69
N ALA A 811 15.74 12.88 16.96
CA ALA A 811 15.25 12.64 18.33
C ALA A 811 15.90 11.44 19.06
N ASP A 812 16.58 10.54 18.34
CA ASP A 812 17.19 9.33 18.89
C ASP A 812 18.65 9.13 18.43
N ALA A 813 19.41 10.22 18.38
CA ALA A 813 20.79 10.23 17.89
C ALA A 813 21.76 9.41 18.77
N THR A 814 21.43 9.16 20.04
CA THR A 814 22.24 8.39 21.02
C THR A 814 22.13 6.87 20.85
N GLY A 815 21.31 6.37 19.93
CA GLY A 815 21.10 4.93 19.78
C GLY A 815 22.39 4.17 19.41
N ASN A 816 22.60 3.00 20.01
CA ASN A 816 23.71 2.13 19.64
C ASN A 816 23.37 1.33 18.35
N PRO A 817 24.13 1.46 17.24
CA PRO A 817 23.89 0.68 16.03
C PRO A 817 24.09 -0.83 16.20
N ASP A 818 24.97 -1.27 17.10
CA ASP A 818 25.29 -2.68 17.32
C ASP A 818 24.21 -3.39 18.18
N ARG A 819 23.23 -2.65 18.72
CA ARG A 819 22.09 -3.22 19.45
C ARG A 819 20.88 -3.42 18.52
N GLY A 820 20.60 -4.68 18.20
CA GLY A 820 19.43 -5.12 17.46
C GLY A 820 19.00 -6.54 17.82
N PRO A 821 17.74 -6.93 17.56
CA PRO A 821 17.34 -8.32 17.67
C PRO A 821 18.19 -9.18 16.72
N ALA A 822 18.58 -10.37 17.16
CA ALA A 822 19.27 -11.33 16.31
C ALA A 822 18.36 -11.66 15.12
N ARG A 823 18.73 -11.19 13.92
CA ARG A 823 18.04 -11.55 12.68
C ARG A 823 18.50 -12.93 12.23
N ALA A 824 17.68 -13.60 11.43
CA ALA A 824 18.11 -14.78 10.68
C ALA A 824 19.43 -14.46 9.96
N GLY A 825 20.39 -15.38 10.09
CA GLY A 825 21.66 -15.29 9.38
C GLY A 825 21.46 -15.72 7.93
N GLU A 826 22.41 -15.39 7.07
CA GLU A 826 22.43 -15.85 5.68
C GLU A 826 23.87 -16.24 5.35
N LEU A 827 24.04 -17.31 4.58
CA LEU A 827 25.31 -17.71 4.00
C LEU A 827 25.19 -17.70 2.47
N MET A 828 26.30 -17.46 1.78
CA MET A 828 26.38 -17.64 0.35
C MET A 828 27.14 -18.92 0.04
N THR A 829 26.63 -19.70 -0.91
CA THR A 829 27.33 -20.84 -1.49
C THR A 829 28.37 -20.38 -2.54
N ASP A 830 29.28 -21.27 -2.92
CA ASP A 830 30.32 -20.98 -3.93
C ASP A 830 29.74 -20.61 -5.32
N ASP A 831 28.53 -21.11 -5.62
CA ASP A 831 27.79 -20.79 -6.84
C ASP A 831 26.86 -19.57 -6.69
N GLY A 832 27.00 -18.81 -5.60
CA GLY A 832 26.38 -17.49 -5.41
C GLY A 832 24.97 -17.49 -4.84
N ARG A 833 24.46 -18.63 -4.33
CA ARG A 833 23.09 -18.72 -3.78
C ARG A 833 23.05 -18.46 -2.29
N THR A 834 21.99 -17.80 -1.86
CA THR A 834 21.79 -17.47 -0.45
C THR A 834 21.07 -18.59 0.30
N VAL A 835 21.69 -19.06 1.40
CA VAL A 835 21.15 -20.05 2.34
C VAL A 835 20.69 -19.37 3.62
N PRO A 836 19.38 -19.40 3.94
CA PRO A 836 18.86 -18.78 5.16
C PRO A 836 19.17 -19.63 6.39
N LEU A 837 19.76 -19.00 7.41
CA LEU A 837 20.08 -19.62 8.69
C LEU A 837 19.08 -19.18 9.78
N PRO A 838 18.58 -20.12 10.61
CA PRO A 838 17.80 -19.77 11.80
C PRO A 838 18.66 -18.95 12.77
N SER A 839 18.02 -18.25 13.72
CA SER A 839 18.79 -17.52 14.74
C SER A 839 19.66 -18.48 15.55
N LEU A 840 20.97 -18.23 15.55
CA LEU A 840 21.96 -19.04 16.26
C LEU A 840 22.47 -18.29 17.49
N PRO A 841 22.68 -18.97 18.64
CA PRO A 841 23.37 -18.40 19.79
C PRO A 841 24.85 -18.20 19.46
N LYS A 842 25.52 -17.33 20.23
CA LYS A 842 26.90 -16.89 19.94
C LYS A 842 27.88 -18.06 19.86
N GLU A 843 27.69 -19.09 20.69
CA GLU A 843 28.57 -20.26 20.81
C GLU A 843 28.46 -21.21 19.60
N ALA A 844 27.34 -21.15 18.87
CA ALA A 844 27.11 -21.99 17.69
C ALA A 844 27.62 -21.36 16.38
N LYS A 845 28.18 -20.14 16.45
CA LYS A 845 28.66 -19.41 15.29
C LYS A 845 30.17 -19.59 15.17
N ALA A 846 30.58 -20.42 14.22
CA ALA A 846 31.97 -20.72 13.94
C ALA A 846 32.26 -20.64 12.43
N GLY A 847 33.54 -20.49 12.07
CA GLY A 847 34.02 -20.52 10.69
C GLY A 847 33.26 -19.58 9.74
N PRO A 848 32.72 -20.08 8.61
CA PRO A 848 32.03 -19.28 7.60
C PRO A 848 30.84 -18.48 8.15
N VAL A 849 30.12 -19.01 9.15
CA VAL A 849 28.95 -18.35 9.75
C VAL A 849 29.34 -17.08 10.50
N LEU A 850 30.43 -17.16 11.27
CA LEU A 850 30.94 -16.00 12.01
C LEU A 850 31.46 -14.93 11.04
N ALA A 851 32.19 -15.33 10.00
CA ALA A 851 32.67 -14.41 8.97
C ALA A 851 31.53 -13.69 8.24
N ALA A 852 30.46 -14.42 7.89
CA ALA A 852 29.28 -13.83 7.24
C ALA A 852 28.52 -12.88 8.18
N GLU A 853 28.41 -13.19 9.47
CA GLU A 853 27.81 -12.27 10.44
C GLU A 853 28.62 -10.98 10.59
N GLU A 854 29.95 -11.07 10.70
CA GLU A 854 30.81 -9.89 10.82
C GLU A 854 30.77 -9.05 9.53
N ALA A 855 30.74 -9.68 8.35
CA ALA A 855 30.51 -8.98 7.09
C ALA A 855 29.12 -8.30 7.03
N LYS A 856 28.08 -8.94 7.56
CA LYS A 856 26.73 -8.35 7.66
C LYS A 856 26.72 -7.16 8.62
N LYS A 857 27.33 -7.26 9.80
CA LYS A 857 27.46 -6.16 10.75
C LYS A 857 28.25 -4.99 10.16
N ALA A 858 29.31 -5.27 9.41
CA ALA A 858 30.07 -4.25 8.70
C ALA A 858 29.18 -3.51 7.69
N ARG A 859 28.41 -4.22 6.85
CA ARG A 859 27.46 -3.62 5.90
C ARG A 859 26.35 -2.80 6.60
N GLU A 860 25.78 -3.31 7.69
CA GLU A 860 24.78 -2.58 8.49
C GLU A 860 25.38 -1.31 9.12
N ARG A 861 26.66 -1.33 9.50
CA ARG A 861 27.39 -0.16 9.99
C ARG A 861 27.67 0.86 8.88
N GLU A 862 28.02 0.41 7.68
CA GLU A 862 28.16 1.31 6.53
C GLU A 862 26.83 2.02 6.20
N GLU A 863 25.71 1.29 6.23
CA GLU A 863 24.37 1.85 6.05
C GLU A 863 23.98 2.80 7.19
N HIS A 864 24.37 2.51 8.43
CA HIS A 864 24.13 3.37 9.58
C HIS A 864 24.67 4.79 9.38
N TRP A 865 25.85 4.92 8.79
CA TRP A 865 26.47 6.21 8.50
C TRP A 865 25.83 6.94 7.32
N ARG A 866 25.45 6.22 6.25
CA ARG A 866 24.65 6.79 5.15
C ARG A 866 23.29 7.30 5.64
N LEU A 867 22.66 6.60 6.59
CA LEU A 867 21.41 7.03 7.20
C LEU A 867 21.58 8.33 8.02
N MET A 868 22.73 8.51 8.68
CA MET A 868 23.08 9.78 9.35
C MET A 868 23.13 10.93 8.33
N TYR A 869 23.83 10.73 7.20
CA TYR A 869 23.91 11.71 6.12
C TYR A 869 22.52 12.07 5.57
N VAL A 870 21.68 11.07 5.30
CA VAL A 870 20.31 11.29 4.82
C VAL A 870 19.51 12.13 5.81
N ALA A 871 19.58 11.81 7.12
CA ALA A 871 18.84 12.50 8.16
C ALA A 871 19.25 13.98 8.30
N MET A 872 20.55 14.27 8.33
CA MET A 872 21.05 15.65 8.46
C MET A 872 20.74 16.50 7.22
N THR A 873 20.83 15.93 6.02
CA THR A 873 20.55 16.64 4.75
C THR A 873 19.08 16.93 4.48
N ARG A 874 18.17 16.56 5.40
CA ARG A 874 16.75 16.94 5.34
C ARG A 874 16.52 18.39 5.78
N ALA A 875 17.43 18.95 6.59
CA ALA A 875 17.30 20.27 7.16
C ALA A 875 17.61 21.37 6.14
N GLU A 876 16.76 22.40 6.06
CA GLU A 876 17.02 23.56 5.22
C GLU A 876 17.71 24.70 5.98
N GLU A 877 17.22 25.05 7.18
CA GLU A 877 17.71 26.20 7.95
C GLU A 877 18.14 25.84 9.37
N ALA A 878 17.46 24.89 10.02
CA ALA A 878 17.80 24.46 11.39
C ALA A 878 17.85 22.94 11.55
N LEU A 879 18.94 22.44 12.15
CA LEU A 879 19.13 21.03 12.52
C LEU A 879 19.35 20.91 14.03
N TYR A 880 18.52 20.13 14.70
CA TYR A 880 18.61 19.84 16.13
C TYR A 880 18.95 18.38 16.34
N ILE A 881 19.94 18.08 17.18
CA ILE A 881 20.44 16.73 17.43
C ILE A 881 20.34 16.43 18.92
N GLY A 882 19.59 15.40 19.29
CA GLY A 882 19.45 14.96 20.68
C GLY A 882 19.14 13.47 20.80
N GLY A 883 19.10 12.97 22.04
CA GLY A 883 18.72 11.59 22.30
C GLY A 883 18.61 11.28 23.79
N ALA A 884 17.89 10.20 24.09
CA ALA A 884 17.81 9.62 25.42
C ALA A 884 18.78 8.43 25.53
N LEU A 885 19.46 8.29 26.66
CA LEU A 885 20.24 7.10 26.98
C LEU A 885 19.33 6.06 27.65
N LEU A 886 19.50 4.80 27.26
CA LEU A 886 18.79 3.72 27.94
C LEU A 886 19.36 3.58 29.37
N PRO A 887 18.57 3.08 30.33
CA PRO A 887 19.07 2.83 31.69
C PRO A 887 20.32 1.93 31.74
N SER A 888 20.51 1.07 30.73
CA SER A 888 21.69 0.22 30.58
C SER A 888 22.95 0.94 30.07
N ASP A 889 22.82 2.16 29.55
CA ASP A 889 23.92 2.93 28.97
C ASP A 889 24.48 3.92 29.98
N LYS A 890 25.73 3.70 30.42
CA LYS A 890 26.43 4.61 31.34
C LYS A 890 26.88 5.89 30.63
N ASP A 891 27.34 5.74 29.39
CA ASP A 891 27.84 6.82 28.53
C ASP A 891 27.21 6.74 27.15
N VAL A 892 27.32 7.81 26.37
CA VAL A 892 26.87 7.84 24.98
C VAL A 892 27.69 6.83 24.16
N PRO A 893 27.06 5.90 23.41
CA PRO A 893 27.80 4.97 22.56
C PRO A 893 28.67 5.71 21.53
N GLU A 894 29.96 5.38 21.42
CA GLU A 894 30.91 6.04 20.51
C GLU A 894 30.47 5.95 19.03
N ALA A 895 29.90 4.82 18.63
CA ALA A 895 29.37 4.59 17.28
C ALA A 895 27.96 5.19 17.06
N SER A 896 27.45 6.06 17.96
CA SER A 896 26.16 6.73 17.78
C SER A 896 26.28 8.02 16.97
N TRP A 897 25.19 8.45 16.33
CA TRP A 897 25.14 9.73 15.61
C TRP A 897 25.46 10.91 16.54
N TYR A 898 25.01 10.83 17.80
CA TYR A 898 25.27 11.87 18.79
C TYR A 898 26.76 12.04 19.06
N ALA A 899 27.49 10.94 19.31
CA ALA A 899 28.93 10.99 19.60
C ALA A 899 29.74 11.56 18.43
N GLN A 900 29.43 11.13 17.20
CA GLN A 900 30.10 11.66 16.00
C GLN A 900 29.77 13.13 15.75
N ALA A 901 28.53 13.57 16.02
CA ALA A 901 28.14 14.97 15.91
C ALA A 901 28.82 15.83 16.99
N ALA A 902 28.88 15.35 18.24
CA ALA A 902 29.48 16.07 19.37
C ALA A 902 30.97 16.39 19.13
N ALA A 903 31.74 15.44 18.59
CA ALA A 903 33.16 15.63 18.27
C ALA A 903 33.42 16.82 17.30
N LEU A 904 32.42 17.23 16.52
CA LEU A 904 32.53 18.38 15.60
C LEU A 904 32.34 19.73 16.31
N PHE A 905 31.77 19.76 17.50
CA PHE A 905 31.66 20.98 18.31
C PHE A 905 32.96 21.26 19.09
N ASP A 906 33.77 20.22 19.36
CA ASP A 906 35.00 20.31 20.17
C ASP A 906 36.28 20.62 19.35
N SER A 907 36.25 20.45 18.02
CA SER A 907 37.44 20.61 17.17
C SER A 907 37.82 22.08 16.93
N GLU A 908 39.14 22.41 16.89
CA GLU A 908 39.76 23.75 16.72
C GLU A 908 39.31 24.58 15.48
N GLY A 909 38.39 24.08 14.66
CA GLY A 909 37.79 24.76 13.50
C GLY A 909 36.28 25.03 13.58
N GLY A 910 35.60 24.62 14.65
CA GLY A 910 34.22 25.02 14.94
C GLY A 910 34.23 26.18 15.94
N GLY A 911 33.67 27.34 15.57
CA GLY A 911 33.65 28.51 16.45
C GLY A 911 33.12 28.16 17.85
N GLU A 912 33.78 28.73 18.86
CA GLU A 912 33.52 28.64 20.31
C GLU A 912 32.05 28.31 20.64
N GLY A 913 31.73 27.02 20.77
CA GLY A 913 30.45 26.56 21.28
C GLY A 913 30.53 26.34 22.78
N GLU A 914 30.84 27.37 23.57
CA GLU A 914 30.68 27.28 25.03
C GLU A 914 29.25 26.80 25.34
N GLY A 915 29.11 25.83 26.24
CA GLY A 915 27.81 25.29 26.62
C GLY A 915 26.84 26.40 27.03
N VAL A 916 25.78 26.58 26.25
CA VAL A 916 24.75 27.58 26.51
C VAL A 916 23.70 26.95 27.42
N SER A 917 23.44 27.57 28.56
CA SER A 917 22.35 27.12 29.44
C SER A 917 21.01 27.23 28.72
N ASP A 918 20.27 26.12 28.67
CA ASP A 918 18.97 26.01 28.01
C ASP A 918 17.89 25.63 29.04
N PRO A 919 16.77 26.36 29.14
CA PRO A 919 15.72 26.06 30.13
C PRO A 919 15.05 24.69 29.97
N ILE A 920 15.02 24.13 28.76
CA ILE A 920 14.35 22.86 28.46
C ILE A 920 15.37 21.71 28.50
N TRP A 921 16.54 21.93 27.91
CA TRP A 921 17.56 20.90 27.72
C TRP A 921 18.66 20.89 28.79
N GLY A 922 18.72 21.92 29.63
CA GLY A 922 19.77 22.16 30.61
C GLY A 922 20.97 22.85 29.97
N GLU A 923 21.56 22.21 28.96
CA GLU A 923 22.70 22.68 28.20
C GLU A 923 22.52 22.36 26.71
N ARG A 924 23.00 23.27 25.85
CA ARG A 924 23.09 23.06 24.40
C ARG A 924 24.34 23.71 23.81
N HIS A 925 24.77 23.20 22.67
CA HIS A 925 25.84 23.79 21.86
C HIS A 925 25.28 24.21 20.50
N ASP A 926 25.59 25.43 20.07
CA ASP A 926 25.07 26.01 18.83
C ASP A 926 26.22 26.28 17.85
N LEU A 927 26.04 25.91 16.59
CA LEU A 927 26.89 26.31 15.46
C LEU A 927 26.06 27.14 14.48
N GLY A 928 26.55 28.33 14.15
CA GLY A 928 25.85 29.32 13.32
C GLY A 928 24.77 30.10 14.08
N THR A 929 23.98 30.88 13.35
CA THR A 929 22.97 31.78 13.92
C THR A 929 21.68 31.74 13.12
N LEU A 930 20.56 31.97 13.83
CA LEU A 930 19.26 32.20 13.21
C LEU A 930 19.10 33.68 12.86
N ALA A 931 18.22 33.98 11.89
CA ALA A 931 17.83 35.35 11.56
C ALA A 931 16.98 35.99 12.67
N ASP A 932 16.79 37.30 12.60
CA ASP A 932 15.89 38.01 13.52
C ASP A 932 14.43 37.58 13.32
N ILE A 933 13.68 37.52 14.43
CA ILE A 933 12.27 37.13 14.42
C ILE A 933 11.45 38.21 13.71
N ALA A 934 10.84 37.85 12.58
CA ALA A 934 9.91 38.73 11.88
C ALA A 934 8.73 39.12 12.79
N PRO A 935 8.23 40.36 12.72
CA PRO A 935 7.03 40.76 13.46
C PRO A 935 5.87 39.82 13.11
N PRO A 936 5.03 39.45 14.09
CA PRO A 936 3.90 38.58 13.82
C PRO A 936 3.06 39.17 12.69
N ALA A 937 2.72 38.35 11.69
CA ALA A 937 1.74 38.76 10.70
C ALA A 937 0.45 39.16 11.44
N PRO A 938 -0.28 40.20 10.99
CA PRO A 938 -1.53 40.59 11.63
C PRO A 938 -2.44 39.37 11.70
N ASP A 939 -2.89 39.12 12.92
CA ASP A 939 -3.53 37.89 13.34
C ASP A 939 -4.71 37.53 12.42
N ALA A 940 -4.55 36.50 11.59
CA ALA A 940 -5.66 35.89 10.87
C ALA A 940 -6.57 35.09 11.83
N ALA A 941 -6.24 35.00 13.11
CA ALA A 941 -7.09 34.47 14.17
C ALA A 941 -8.12 35.48 14.70
N SER A 942 -8.71 36.29 13.81
CA SER A 942 -10.10 36.64 14.01
C SER A 942 -10.90 35.34 13.85
N ARG A 943 -11.13 34.66 14.98
CA ARG A 943 -12.11 33.59 15.08
C ARG A 943 -13.40 34.11 14.46
N ALA A 944 -13.68 33.67 13.23
CA ALA A 944 -15.02 33.67 12.70
C ALA A 944 -15.86 32.90 13.75
N GLN A 945 -16.65 33.64 14.53
CA GLN A 945 -17.76 33.06 15.26
C GLN A 945 -18.55 32.29 14.21
N ARG A 946 -18.43 30.96 14.22
CA ARG A 946 -19.24 30.13 13.34
C ARG A 946 -20.68 30.49 13.69
N PRO A 947 -21.48 30.97 12.73
CA PRO A 947 -22.86 31.32 13.01
C PRO A 947 -23.54 30.08 13.61
N ALA A 948 -24.36 30.29 14.64
CA ALA A 948 -25.14 29.21 15.22
C ALA A 948 -25.90 28.52 14.09
N LEU A 949 -25.82 27.18 14.05
CA LEU A 949 -26.53 26.41 13.05
C LEU A 949 -28.03 26.74 13.21
N PRO A 950 -28.74 27.05 12.10
CA PRO A 950 -30.17 27.27 12.17
C PRO A 950 -30.89 26.06 12.74
N ASP A 951 -32.02 26.26 13.42
CA ASP A 951 -32.81 25.17 14.04
C ASP A 951 -33.23 24.06 13.05
N TRP A 952 -33.35 24.38 11.77
CA TRP A 952 -33.66 23.38 10.74
C TRP A 952 -32.50 22.41 10.48
N ALA A 953 -31.25 22.79 10.78
CA ALA A 953 -30.07 21.97 10.53
C ALA A 953 -29.89 20.86 11.60
N THR A 954 -30.55 20.98 12.74
CA THR A 954 -30.54 19.96 13.82
C THR A 954 -31.86 19.20 13.92
N ARG A 955 -32.90 19.63 13.20
CA ARG A 955 -34.20 18.96 13.16
C ARG A 955 -34.20 17.92 12.04
N ALA A 956 -34.57 16.68 12.36
CA ALA A 956 -34.77 15.65 11.35
C ALA A 956 -35.75 16.16 10.28
N PRO A 957 -35.42 16.06 8.98
CA PRO A 957 -36.33 16.46 7.93
C PRO A 957 -37.63 15.66 8.02
N ALA A 958 -38.75 16.28 7.69
CA ALA A 958 -40.01 15.57 7.59
C ALA A 958 -39.87 14.45 6.54
N ALA A 959 -40.45 13.28 6.82
CA ALA A 959 -40.45 12.17 5.88
C ALA A 959 -40.93 12.65 4.51
N GLU A 960 -40.13 12.38 3.48
CA GLU A 960 -40.44 12.82 2.12
C GLU A 960 -41.77 12.18 1.69
N PRO A 961 -42.77 12.98 1.23
CA PRO A 961 -44.07 12.46 0.89
C PRO A 961 -43.94 11.50 -0.30
N SER A 962 -44.06 10.20 -0.02
CA SER A 962 -44.05 9.17 -1.06
C SER A 962 -45.30 9.35 -1.94
N PRO A 963 -45.16 9.57 -3.26
CA PRO A 963 -46.32 9.71 -4.13
C PRO A 963 -47.16 8.42 -4.08
N PRO A 964 -48.51 8.52 -4.01
CA PRO A 964 -49.37 7.34 -4.04
C PRO A 964 -49.17 6.59 -5.35
N ARG A 965 -49.17 5.26 -5.30
CA ARG A 965 -49.09 4.40 -6.48
C ARG A 965 -50.22 4.78 -7.45
N PRO A 966 -49.94 5.18 -8.70
CA PRO A 966 -50.99 5.48 -9.66
C PRO A 966 -51.85 4.23 -9.90
N LEU A 967 -53.17 4.37 -9.85
CA LEU A 967 -54.08 3.31 -10.26
C LEU A 967 -54.00 3.17 -11.78
N ALA A 968 -53.46 2.05 -12.26
CA ALA A 968 -53.58 1.64 -13.65
C ALA A 968 -54.96 0.97 -13.85
N PRO A 969 -55.89 1.54 -14.63
CA PRO A 969 -57.24 0.99 -14.84
C PRO A 969 -57.25 -0.44 -15.36
N SER A 970 -56.23 -0.83 -16.13
CA SER A 970 -56.06 -2.19 -16.66
C SER A 970 -55.67 -3.23 -15.60
N ALA A 971 -55.21 -2.81 -14.41
CA ALA A 971 -54.85 -3.68 -13.30
C ALA A 971 -55.96 -3.79 -12.22
N ALA A 972 -57.16 -3.24 -12.47
CA ALA A 972 -58.26 -3.14 -11.49
C ALA A 972 -59.09 -4.44 -11.28
N GLY A 973 -58.57 -5.59 -11.72
CA GLY A 973 -59.11 -6.92 -11.41
C GLY A 973 -58.64 -8.01 -12.37
N ASP A 974 -58.51 -9.25 -11.87
CA ASP A 974 -58.18 -10.44 -12.68
C ASP A 974 -59.31 -10.77 -13.67
N ASP A 975 -58.96 -10.94 -14.94
CA ASP A 975 -59.88 -11.31 -16.01
C ASP A 975 -60.20 -12.82 -15.93
N LEU A 976 -61.22 -13.18 -15.12
CA LEU A 976 -61.63 -14.57 -14.86
C LEU A 976 -62.51 -15.17 -15.98
N ALA A 977 -62.33 -14.76 -17.24
CA ALA A 977 -63.00 -15.39 -18.36
C ALA A 977 -62.29 -16.72 -18.72
N PRO A 978 -62.95 -17.89 -18.65
CA PRO A 978 -62.31 -19.14 -19.04
C PRO A 978 -62.06 -19.16 -20.55
N ASN A 979 -60.81 -19.43 -20.95
CA ASN A 979 -60.45 -19.65 -22.34
C ASN A 979 -61.08 -20.96 -22.86
N PRO A 980 -61.58 -21.01 -24.11
CA PRO A 980 -62.18 -22.22 -24.66
C PRO A 980 -61.13 -23.34 -24.86
N PRO A 981 -61.51 -24.62 -24.70
CA PRO A 981 -60.60 -25.73 -24.99
C PRO A 981 -60.36 -25.83 -26.51
N GLY A 982 -59.09 -25.87 -26.93
CA GLY A 982 -58.70 -26.22 -28.31
C GLY A 982 -58.09 -25.11 -29.17
N LEU A 983 -57.76 -23.94 -28.60
CA LEU A 983 -56.86 -22.98 -29.25
C LEU A 983 -55.44 -23.13 -28.68
N ALA A 984 -54.45 -23.24 -29.57
CA ALA A 984 -53.04 -23.23 -29.22
C ALA A 984 -52.66 -21.97 -28.42
N THR A 985 -51.75 -22.15 -27.45
CA THR A 985 -50.93 -21.16 -26.72
C THR A 985 -51.47 -19.72 -26.65
N GLY A 986 -51.86 -19.26 -25.45
CA GLY A 986 -52.37 -17.90 -25.20
C GLY A 986 -51.49 -16.73 -25.68
N ALA A 987 -50.21 -16.98 -25.99
CA ALA A 987 -49.30 -16.01 -26.59
C ALA A 987 -49.68 -15.65 -28.05
N GLU A 988 -50.12 -16.61 -28.88
CA GLU A 988 -50.47 -16.33 -30.28
C GLU A 988 -51.75 -15.50 -30.41
N ALA A 989 -52.75 -15.75 -29.55
CA ALA A 989 -53.99 -14.98 -29.52
C ALA A 989 -53.75 -13.52 -29.07
N ALA A 990 -52.88 -13.32 -28.08
CA ALA A 990 -52.48 -11.98 -27.61
C ALA A 990 -51.68 -11.21 -28.69
N GLN A 991 -50.77 -11.90 -29.39
CA GLN A 991 -49.99 -11.32 -30.49
C GLN A 991 -50.92 -10.91 -31.66
N ARG A 992 -51.87 -11.76 -32.06
CA ARG A 992 -52.88 -11.42 -33.08
C ARG A 992 -53.72 -10.21 -32.70
N GLY A 993 -54.21 -10.14 -31.46
CA GLY A 993 -54.97 -8.97 -30.97
C GLY A 993 -54.16 -7.68 -31.02
N THR A 994 -52.88 -7.73 -30.65
CA THR A 994 -51.97 -6.57 -30.68
C THR A 994 -51.79 -6.04 -32.10
N HIS A 995 -51.62 -6.92 -33.09
CA HIS A 995 -51.48 -6.53 -34.49
C HIS A 995 -52.78 -5.96 -35.07
N ILE A 996 -53.95 -6.49 -34.71
CA ILE A 996 -55.26 -5.95 -35.13
C ILE A 996 -55.47 -4.54 -34.55
N HIS A 997 -55.15 -4.31 -33.28
CA HIS A 997 -55.25 -2.97 -32.67
C HIS A 997 -54.36 -1.96 -33.42
N ARG A 998 -53.11 -2.33 -33.74
CA ARG A 998 -52.20 -1.48 -34.52
C ARG A 998 -52.66 -1.21 -35.95
N LEU A 999 -53.37 -2.15 -36.58
CA LEU A 999 -53.99 -1.90 -37.88
C LEU A 999 -55.15 -0.89 -37.75
N LEU A 1000 -56.01 -1.06 -36.75
CA LEU A 1000 -57.11 -0.13 -36.47
C LEU A 1000 -56.62 1.26 -36.04
N GLU A 1001 -55.42 1.36 -35.46
CA GLU A 1001 -54.73 2.62 -35.17
C GLU A 1001 -54.30 3.33 -36.47
N ARG A 1002 -53.65 2.61 -37.39
CA ARG A 1002 -52.90 3.21 -38.53
C ARG A 1002 -53.67 3.34 -39.83
N LEU A 1003 -54.57 2.41 -40.12
CA LEU A 1003 -55.31 2.37 -41.39
C LEU A 1003 -56.37 3.49 -41.55
N PRO A 1004 -57.00 4.06 -40.50
CA PRO A 1004 -57.99 5.13 -40.67
C PRO A 1004 -57.46 6.34 -41.44
N ASP A 1005 -56.20 6.73 -41.20
CA ASP A 1005 -55.54 7.88 -41.82
C ASP A 1005 -55.05 7.62 -43.26
N ILE A 1006 -55.18 6.37 -43.73
CA ILE A 1006 -54.82 5.97 -45.10
C ILE A 1006 -56.07 6.04 -45.99
N ALA A 1007 -55.92 6.54 -47.21
CA ALA A 1007 -56.99 6.59 -48.19
C ALA A 1007 -57.57 5.18 -48.43
N PRO A 1008 -58.91 4.99 -48.52
CA PRO A 1008 -59.54 3.67 -48.62
C PRO A 1008 -58.94 2.75 -49.69
N GLU A 1009 -58.58 3.33 -50.85
CA GLU A 1009 -57.99 2.63 -51.99
C GLU A 1009 -56.62 2.00 -51.69
N ASP A 1010 -55.89 2.54 -50.72
CA ASP A 1010 -54.53 2.12 -50.37
C ASP A 1010 -54.45 1.23 -49.10
N ARG A 1011 -55.55 1.12 -48.33
CA ARG A 1011 -55.56 0.46 -47.01
C ARG A 1011 -55.17 -1.02 -47.08
N GLU A 1012 -55.68 -1.74 -48.06
CA GLU A 1012 -55.40 -3.17 -48.24
C GLU A 1012 -53.91 -3.42 -48.57
N ALA A 1013 -53.37 -2.70 -49.56
CA ALA A 1013 -51.98 -2.82 -49.96
C ALA A 1013 -51.00 -2.45 -48.82
N ARG A 1014 -51.28 -1.36 -48.10
CA ARG A 1014 -50.42 -0.87 -47.01
C ARG A 1014 -50.53 -1.73 -45.75
N GLY A 1015 -51.73 -2.22 -45.42
CA GLY A 1015 -51.96 -3.13 -44.30
C GLY A 1015 -51.27 -4.48 -44.50
N SER A 1016 -51.35 -5.03 -45.72
CA SER A 1016 -50.68 -6.29 -46.07
C SER A 1016 -49.15 -6.17 -45.98
N ALA A 1017 -48.57 -5.13 -46.57
CA ALA A 1017 -47.14 -4.87 -46.50
C ALA A 1017 -46.64 -4.69 -45.06
N TRP A 1018 -47.43 -4.02 -44.21
CA TRP A 1018 -47.08 -3.81 -42.80
C TRP A 1018 -47.10 -5.13 -42.00
N LEU A 1019 -48.12 -5.96 -42.18
CA LEU A 1019 -48.19 -7.27 -41.52
C LEU A 1019 -47.08 -8.21 -41.99
N ALA A 1020 -46.68 -8.17 -43.26
CA ALA A 1020 -45.57 -8.97 -43.78
C ALA A 1020 -44.24 -8.61 -43.09
N ALA A 1021 -44.03 -7.34 -42.73
CA ALA A 1021 -42.83 -6.89 -42.03
C ALA A 1021 -42.87 -7.13 -40.51
N GLN A 1022 -44.06 -7.00 -39.89
CA GLN A 1022 -44.20 -7.01 -38.42
C GLN A 1022 -44.65 -8.35 -37.83
N ALA A 1023 -45.19 -9.24 -38.66
CA ALA A 1023 -45.66 -10.58 -38.28
C ALA A 1023 -45.15 -11.61 -39.31
N ALA A 1024 -43.86 -11.55 -39.64
CA ALA A 1024 -43.21 -12.42 -40.62
C ALA A 1024 -43.28 -13.91 -40.24
N ASP A 1025 -43.36 -14.17 -38.93
CA ASP A 1025 -43.52 -15.46 -38.26
C ASP A 1025 -44.90 -16.11 -38.45
N LEU A 1026 -45.94 -15.36 -38.82
CA LEU A 1026 -47.28 -15.90 -39.05
C LEU A 1026 -47.51 -16.35 -40.52
N PRO A 1027 -48.29 -17.42 -40.76
CA PRO A 1027 -48.67 -17.83 -42.11
C PRO A 1027 -49.39 -16.70 -42.87
N GLU A 1028 -49.19 -16.61 -44.18
CA GLU A 1028 -49.79 -15.59 -45.04
C GLU A 1028 -51.31 -15.58 -44.97
N GLU A 1029 -51.95 -16.76 -44.91
CA GLU A 1029 -53.40 -16.92 -44.74
C GLU A 1029 -53.89 -16.32 -43.41
N THR A 1030 -53.08 -16.39 -42.35
CA THR A 1030 -53.41 -15.78 -41.05
C THR A 1030 -53.26 -14.27 -41.09
N ARG A 1031 -52.23 -13.74 -41.77
CA ARG A 1031 -52.06 -12.30 -41.98
C ARG A 1031 -53.19 -11.70 -42.82
N ALA A 1032 -53.58 -12.39 -43.90
CA ALA A 1032 -54.70 -11.99 -44.74
C ALA A 1032 -56.01 -11.93 -43.96
N ALA A 1033 -56.31 -12.96 -43.15
CA ALA A 1033 -57.50 -12.97 -42.30
C ALA A 1033 -57.51 -11.85 -41.25
N MET A 1034 -56.36 -11.48 -40.68
CA MET A 1034 -56.24 -10.36 -39.73
C MET A 1034 -56.49 -9.01 -40.40
N LEU A 1035 -56.00 -8.83 -41.63
CA LEU A 1035 -56.23 -7.62 -42.41
C LEU A 1035 -57.70 -7.49 -42.82
N GLU A 1036 -58.30 -8.57 -43.33
CA GLU A 1036 -59.72 -8.63 -43.68
C GLU A 1036 -60.60 -8.27 -42.48
N GLN A 1037 -60.27 -8.81 -41.30
CA GLN A 1037 -60.98 -8.50 -40.06
C GLN A 1037 -60.86 -7.01 -39.68
N ALA A 1038 -59.66 -6.42 -39.78
CA ALA A 1038 -59.46 -5.01 -39.47
C ALA A 1038 -60.20 -4.09 -40.46
N LEU A 1039 -60.15 -4.40 -41.76
CA LEU A 1039 -60.88 -3.66 -42.80
C LEU A 1039 -62.39 -3.78 -42.61
N GLY A 1040 -62.90 -4.98 -42.27
CA GLY A 1040 -64.32 -5.19 -41.99
C GLY A 1040 -64.85 -4.38 -40.80
N VAL A 1041 -64.01 -4.04 -39.82
CA VAL A 1041 -64.36 -3.12 -38.73
C VAL A 1041 -64.32 -1.65 -39.19
N LEU A 1042 -63.33 -1.28 -40.00
CA LEU A 1042 -63.18 0.09 -40.51
C LEU A 1042 -64.29 0.49 -41.49
N ASP A 1043 -64.73 -0.46 -42.32
CA ASP A 1043 -65.72 -0.23 -43.37
C ASP A 1043 -67.17 -0.47 -42.88
N HIS A 1044 -67.36 -0.83 -41.61
CA HIS A 1044 -68.68 -1.01 -41.03
C HIS A 1044 -69.38 0.35 -40.86
N PRO A 1045 -70.59 0.55 -41.45
CA PRO A 1045 -71.23 1.87 -41.52
C PRO A 1045 -71.55 2.47 -40.14
N ASP A 1046 -71.91 1.64 -39.16
CA ASP A 1046 -72.20 2.08 -37.79
C ASP A 1046 -70.97 2.59 -37.02
N PHE A 1047 -69.75 2.30 -37.51
CA PHE A 1047 -68.49 2.70 -36.84
C PHE A 1047 -67.78 3.85 -37.56
N ALA A 1048 -68.35 4.37 -38.64
CA ALA A 1048 -67.74 5.45 -39.44
C ALA A 1048 -67.36 6.68 -38.59
N ALA A 1049 -68.15 7.00 -37.56
CA ALA A 1049 -67.87 8.11 -36.64
C ALA A 1049 -66.65 7.86 -35.72
N LEU A 1050 -66.31 6.60 -35.44
CA LEU A 1050 -65.16 6.22 -34.58
C LEU A 1050 -63.81 6.35 -35.30
N PHE A 1051 -63.83 6.34 -36.63
CA PHE A 1051 -62.65 6.38 -37.50
C PHE A 1051 -62.61 7.63 -38.39
N ALA A 1052 -63.44 8.64 -38.07
CA ALA A 1052 -63.50 9.89 -38.80
C ALA A 1052 -62.24 10.77 -38.54
N PRO A 1053 -61.88 11.68 -39.48
CA PRO A 1053 -60.79 12.63 -39.30
C PRO A 1053 -61.08 13.56 -38.10
N GLY A 1054 -60.45 13.28 -36.94
CA GLY A 1054 -60.72 13.96 -35.66
C GLY A 1054 -60.86 13.02 -34.46
N ALA A 1055 -60.99 11.71 -34.69
CA ALA A 1055 -60.96 10.69 -33.64
C ALA A 1055 -59.51 10.29 -33.28
N LEU A 1056 -59.11 10.52 -32.03
CA LEU A 1056 -57.74 10.28 -31.56
C LEU A 1056 -57.55 8.80 -31.22
N ALA A 1057 -56.48 8.18 -31.71
CA ALA A 1057 -56.06 6.83 -31.31
C ALA A 1057 -55.01 6.87 -30.20
N GLU A 1058 -54.98 5.82 -29.36
CA GLU A 1058 -53.87 5.54 -28.43
C GLU A 1058 -53.53 6.70 -27.47
N VAL A 1059 -54.57 7.33 -26.92
CA VAL A 1059 -54.46 8.54 -26.08
C VAL A 1059 -54.05 8.16 -24.66
N SER A 1060 -52.86 8.61 -24.25
CA SER A 1060 -52.42 8.55 -22.85
C SER A 1060 -53.15 9.61 -22.02
N LEU A 1061 -53.73 9.20 -20.89
CA LEU A 1061 -54.39 10.09 -19.94
C LEU A 1061 -53.78 9.93 -18.55
N ALA A 1062 -53.71 11.05 -17.82
CA ALA A 1062 -53.39 11.10 -16.41
C ALA A 1062 -54.30 12.13 -15.75
N ALA A 1063 -55.09 11.72 -14.75
CA ALA A 1063 -55.97 12.62 -14.02
C ALA A 1063 -56.01 12.27 -12.53
N THR A 1064 -56.12 13.29 -11.69
CA THR A 1064 -56.37 13.09 -10.26
C THR A 1064 -57.88 13.06 -10.03
N VAL A 1065 -58.40 11.87 -9.73
CA VAL A 1065 -59.81 11.66 -9.38
C VAL A 1065 -59.90 11.49 -7.87
N GLU A 1066 -60.53 12.45 -7.17
CA GLU A 1066 -60.75 12.40 -5.72
C GLU A 1066 -59.48 12.13 -4.88
N GLY A 1067 -58.32 12.64 -5.33
CA GLY A 1067 -57.03 12.55 -4.62
C GLY A 1067 -56.15 11.35 -4.97
N GLN A 1068 -56.58 10.47 -5.89
CA GLN A 1068 -55.75 9.41 -6.45
C GLN A 1068 -55.40 9.71 -7.92
N VAL A 1069 -54.17 9.42 -8.31
CA VAL A 1069 -53.71 9.56 -9.70
C VAL A 1069 -54.15 8.32 -10.47
N VAL A 1070 -54.97 8.52 -11.51
CA VAL A 1070 -55.37 7.49 -12.47
C VAL A 1070 -54.60 7.73 -13.76
N THR A 1071 -53.83 6.74 -14.21
CA THR A 1071 -53.09 6.80 -15.48
C THR A 1071 -53.44 5.62 -16.38
N GLY A 1072 -53.65 5.87 -17.67
CA GLY A 1072 -53.97 4.80 -18.62
C GLY A 1072 -53.90 5.24 -20.07
N LYS A 1073 -54.10 4.28 -20.98
CA LYS A 1073 -54.05 4.50 -22.43
C LYS A 1073 -55.37 4.04 -23.05
N LEU A 1074 -55.99 4.91 -23.83
CA LEU A 1074 -57.29 4.67 -24.48
C LEU A 1074 -57.07 4.26 -25.93
N ASP A 1075 -57.75 3.23 -26.41
CA ASP A 1075 -57.65 2.81 -27.81
C ASP A 1075 -58.21 3.88 -28.77
N ARG A 1076 -59.39 4.45 -28.46
CA ARG A 1076 -60.00 5.53 -29.25
C ARG A 1076 -60.74 6.56 -28.40
N LEU A 1077 -60.59 7.82 -28.75
CA LEU A 1077 -61.27 8.95 -28.13
C LEU A 1077 -61.81 9.92 -29.20
N CYS A 1078 -63.12 10.12 -29.24
CA CYS A 1078 -63.76 11.12 -30.08
C CYS A 1078 -64.23 12.29 -29.21
N VAL A 1079 -63.71 13.48 -29.47
CA VAL A 1079 -64.01 14.69 -28.68
C VAL A 1079 -64.91 15.61 -29.51
N GLY A 1080 -66.21 15.61 -29.22
CA GLY A 1080 -67.20 16.53 -29.79
C GLY A 1080 -67.40 17.78 -28.95
N GLU A 1081 -68.23 18.72 -29.41
CA GLU A 1081 -68.47 20.00 -28.71
C GLU A 1081 -69.23 19.81 -27.38
N GLU A 1082 -70.24 18.94 -27.35
CA GLU A 1082 -71.07 18.66 -26.16
C GLU A 1082 -70.78 17.30 -25.50
N GLU A 1083 -70.14 16.37 -26.22
CA GLU A 1083 -69.90 15.00 -25.76
C GLU A 1083 -68.48 14.49 -26.06
N VAL A 1084 -67.99 13.58 -25.22
CA VAL A 1084 -66.73 12.86 -25.39
C VAL A 1084 -67.01 11.37 -25.36
N LEU A 1085 -66.71 10.68 -26.46
CA LEU A 1085 -66.88 9.23 -26.59
C LEU A 1085 -65.53 8.52 -26.44
N VAL A 1086 -65.42 7.65 -25.44
CA VAL A 1086 -64.27 6.76 -25.26
C VAL A 1086 -64.62 5.33 -25.67
N VAL A 1087 -63.75 4.71 -26.48
CA VAL A 1087 -63.93 3.33 -26.94
C VAL A 1087 -62.67 2.52 -26.66
N ASP A 1088 -62.84 1.35 -26.06
CA ASP A 1088 -61.80 0.34 -25.83
C ASP A 1088 -62.12 -0.90 -26.68
N TYR A 1089 -61.09 -1.48 -27.31
CA TYR A 1089 -61.21 -2.57 -28.25
C TYR A 1089 -61.01 -3.91 -27.56
N LYS A 1090 -61.90 -4.88 -27.82
CA LYS A 1090 -61.80 -6.25 -27.27
C LYS A 1090 -61.80 -7.29 -28.39
N THR A 1091 -60.86 -8.23 -28.32
CA THR A 1091 -60.64 -9.24 -29.38
C THR A 1091 -61.08 -10.65 -28.93
N THR A 1092 -62.22 -10.77 -28.25
CA THR A 1092 -62.74 -12.07 -27.74
C THR A 1092 -63.77 -12.71 -28.69
N ARG A 1093 -63.73 -14.05 -28.83
CA ARG A 1093 -64.61 -14.82 -29.75
C ARG A 1093 -66.10 -14.83 -29.41
N ARG A 1094 -66.47 -14.65 -28.14
CA ARG A 1094 -67.87 -14.55 -27.70
C ARG A 1094 -68.12 -13.15 -27.17
N ALA A 1095 -68.51 -12.24 -28.06
CA ALA A 1095 -68.91 -10.90 -27.66
C ALA A 1095 -70.21 -10.99 -26.81
N PRO A 1096 -70.29 -10.27 -25.68
CA PRO A 1096 -71.51 -10.17 -24.90
C PRO A 1096 -72.63 -9.54 -25.74
N THR A 1097 -73.86 -10.03 -25.57
CA THR A 1097 -75.02 -9.55 -26.35
C THR A 1097 -75.74 -8.39 -25.68
N SER A 1098 -75.45 -8.12 -24.40
CA SER A 1098 -76.00 -7.00 -23.63
C SER A 1098 -74.95 -6.41 -22.67
N PRO A 1099 -75.08 -5.13 -22.24
CA PRO A 1099 -74.15 -4.50 -21.30
C PRO A 1099 -73.98 -5.23 -19.96
N GLU A 1100 -75.00 -5.99 -19.53
CA GLU A 1100 -74.99 -6.75 -18.27
C GLU A 1100 -74.10 -8.01 -18.34
N GLN A 1101 -73.76 -8.47 -19.54
CA GLN A 1101 -72.89 -9.62 -19.78
C GLN A 1101 -71.39 -9.22 -19.90
N VAL A 1102 -71.08 -7.92 -19.82
CA VAL A 1102 -69.69 -7.43 -19.89
C VAL A 1102 -68.94 -7.79 -18.60
N PRO A 1103 -67.70 -8.32 -18.67
CA PRO A 1103 -66.91 -8.64 -17.49
C PRO A 1103 -66.74 -7.47 -16.54
N THR A 1104 -66.86 -7.73 -15.23
CA THR A 1104 -66.78 -6.68 -14.19
C THR A 1104 -65.44 -5.95 -14.20
N ALA A 1105 -64.34 -6.62 -14.56
CA ALA A 1105 -63.02 -6.00 -14.71
C ALA A 1105 -63.02 -4.93 -15.83
N THR A 1106 -63.63 -5.23 -16.98
CA THR A 1106 -63.77 -4.27 -18.09
C THR A 1106 -64.70 -3.11 -17.73
N LEU A 1107 -65.79 -3.37 -17.00
CA LEU A 1107 -66.67 -2.30 -16.51
C LEU A 1107 -65.96 -1.35 -15.53
N ARG A 1108 -65.10 -1.88 -14.64
CA ARG A 1108 -64.25 -1.06 -13.75
C ARG A 1108 -63.22 -0.24 -14.52
N GLN A 1109 -62.58 -0.84 -15.53
CA GLN A 1109 -61.61 -0.17 -16.40
C GLN A 1109 -62.27 1.02 -17.12
N MET A 1110 -63.40 0.77 -17.80
CA MET A 1110 -64.15 1.82 -18.50
C MET A 1110 -64.73 2.88 -17.55
N SER A 1111 -65.11 2.49 -16.32
CA SER A 1111 -65.55 3.45 -15.30
C SER A 1111 -64.41 4.37 -14.86
N ALA A 1112 -63.20 3.83 -14.65
CA ALA A 1112 -62.03 4.64 -14.32
C ALA A 1112 -61.68 5.62 -15.44
N TYR A 1113 -61.73 5.18 -16.71
CA TYR A 1113 -61.53 6.06 -17.87
C TYR A 1113 -62.60 7.16 -17.96
N ALA A 1114 -63.88 6.83 -17.77
CA ALA A 1114 -64.95 7.81 -17.82
C ALA A 1114 -64.81 8.90 -16.75
N HIS A 1115 -64.42 8.53 -15.52
CA HIS A 1115 -64.21 9.50 -14.44
C HIS A 1115 -62.95 10.35 -14.64
N ALA A 1116 -61.87 9.75 -15.12
CA ALA A 1116 -60.66 10.49 -15.45
C ALA A 1116 -60.91 11.50 -16.58
N LEU A 1117 -61.66 11.10 -17.62
CA LEU A 1117 -62.06 12.00 -18.70
C LEU A 1117 -63.06 13.08 -18.25
N ALA A 1118 -63.95 12.80 -17.31
CA ALA A 1118 -64.83 13.82 -16.72
C ALA A 1118 -64.04 14.90 -15.95
N ALA A 1119 -62.92 14.53 -15.33
CA ALA A 1119 -62.00 15.48 -14.71
C ALA A 1119 -61.22 16.30 -15.73
N ILE A 1120 -60.83 15.69 -16.87
CA ILE A 1120 -60.08 16.36 -17.95
C ILE A 1120 -60.99 17.30 -18.78
N TYR A 1121 -62.23 16.90 -19.06
CA TYR A 1121 -63.20 17.65 -19.88
C TYR A 1121 -64.44 18.06 -19.07
N PRO A 1122 -64.31 19.03 -18.14
CA PRO A 1122 -65.42 19.46 -17.30
C PRO A 1122 -66.55 20.08 -18.15
N GLY A 1123 -67.81 19.68 -17.87
CA GLY A 1123 -69.00 20.20 -18.53
C GLY A 1123 -69.40 19.49 -19.83
N ARG A 1124 -68.65 18.50 -20.30
CA ARG A 1124 -69.03 17.64 -21.44
C ARG A 1124 -69.59 16.31 -20.97
N ARG A 1125 -70.54 15.75 -21.73
CA ARG A 1125 -71.11 14.43 -21.43
C ARG A 1125 -70.14 13.33 -21.86
N ILE A 1126 -69.72 12.48 -20.92
CA ILE A 1126 -68.84 11.35 -21.22
C ILE A 1126 -69.67 10.11 -21.56
N CYS A 1127 -69.47 9.58 -22.76
CA CYS A 1127 -70.04 8.34 -23.26
C CYS A 1127 -68.92 7.30 -23.38
N ALA A 1128 -69.14 6.07 -22.91
CA ALA A 1128 -68.16 4.99 -23.01
C ALA A 1128 -68.75 3.80 -23.77
N ALA A 1129 -67.97 3.19 -24.65
CA ALA A 1129 -68.37 2.03 -25.42
C ALA A 1129 -67.24 1.00 -25.53
N LEU A 1130 -67.61 -0.25 -25.81
CA LEU A 1130 -66.68 -1.33 -26.11
C LEU A 1130 -66.90 -1.79 -27.55
N LEU A 1131 -65.82 -1.87 -28.33
CA LEU A 1131 -65.86 -2.36 -29.71
C LEU A 1131 -65.23 -3.75 -29.75
N TYR A 1132 -66.04 -4.76 -30.07
CA TYR A 1132 -65.54 -6.11 -30.29
C TYR A 1132 -65.07 -6.26 -31.73
N THR A 1133 -63.78 -6.54 -31.92
CA THR A 1133 -63.15 -6.52 -33.25
C THR A 1133 -63.32 -7.82 -34.01
N GLN A 1134 -63.63 -8.93 -33.32
CA GLN A 1134 -63.82 -10.26 -33.93
C GLN A 1134 -65.23 -10.51 -34.43
N THR A 1135 -66.21 -9.94 -33.73
CA THR A 1135 -67.60 -9.86 -34.20
C THR A 1135 -67.92 -8.37 -34.14
N PRO A 1136 -67.90 -7.63 -35.27
CA PRO A 1136 -67.95 -6.17 -35.31
C PRO A 1136 -69.24 -5.67 -34.63
N GLN A 1137 -69.16 -5.44 -33.32
CA GLN A 1137 -70.28 -5.10 -32.46
C GLN A 1137 -69.82 -4.03 -31.48
N LEU A 1138 -70.57 -2.92 -31.45
CA LEU A 1138 -70.35 -1.82 -30.51
C LEU A 1138 -71.37 -1.91 -29.38
N ILE A 1139 -70.90 -1.97 -28.14
CA ILE A 1139 -71.75 -1.97 -26.95
C ILE A 1139 -71.55 -0.65 -26.22
N VAL A 1140 -72.57 0.20 -26.23
CA VAL A 1140 -72.58 1.45 -25.47
C VAL A 1140 -72.91 1.13 -24.01
N LEU A 1141 -72.05 1.60 -23.10
CA LEU A 1141 -72.19 1.36 -21.66
C LEU A 1141 -73.01 2.49 -21.02
N PRO A 1142 -74.21 2.20 -20.45
CA PRO A 1142 -75.02 3.23 -19.81
C PRO A 1142 -74.29 3.84 -18.60
N HIS A 1143 -74.44 5.15 -18.41
CA HIS A 1143 -73.77 5.87 -17.30
C HIS A 1143 -74.11 5.27 -15.93
N ALA A 1144 -75.35 4.83 -15.72
CA ALA A 1144 -75.79 4.18 -14.48
C ALA A 1144 -75.01 2.87 -14.19
N VAL A 1145 -74.63 2.12 -15.22
CA VAL A 1145 -73.85 0.88 -15.10
C VAL A 1145 -72.40 1.20 -14.74
N LEU A 1146 -71.80 2.20 -15.38
CA LEU A 1146 -70.42 2.62 -15.07
C LEU A 1146 -70.30 3.21 -13.66
N ALA A 1147 -71.29 4.00 -13.23
CA ALA A 1147 -71.33 4.60 -11.90
C ALA A 1147 -71.37 3.53 -10.78
N ALA A 1148 -72.10 2.43 -10.98
CA ALA A 1148 -72.15 1.32 -10.04
C ALA A 1148 -70.81 0.58 -9.87
N HIS A 1149 -69.91 0.70 -10.86
CA HIS A 1149 -68.58 0.11 -10.87
C HIS A 1149 -67.47 1.15 -10.73
N LYS A 1150 -67.78 2.34 -10.20
CA LYS A 1150 -66.77 3.33 -9.80
C LYS A 1150 -65.70 2.60 -8.98
N PRO A 1151 -64.40 2.72 -9.33
CA PRO A 1151 -63.36 2.03 -8.59
C PRO A 1151 -63.54 2.38 -7.11
N GLY A 1152 -63.79 1.36 -6.28
CA GLY A 1152 -63.84 1.54 -4.83
C GLY A 1152 -62.48 2.09 -4.43
N LEU A 1153 -62.44 3.31 -3.89
CA LEU A 1153 -61.22 3.91 -3.37
C LEU A 1153 -60.83 3.07 -2.14
N GLY A 1154 -60.15 1.94 -2.38
CA GLY A 1154 -59.54 1.14 -1.32
C GLY A 1154 -58.55 2.00 -0.54
N ASP A 1155 -58.23 1.55 0.68
CA ASP A 1155 -57.23 2.20 1.53
C ASP A 1155 -55.97 2.56 0.73
N LYS A 1156 -55.40 3.75 0.98
CA LYS A 1156 -54.19 4.25 0.32
C LYS A 1156 -53.10 3.17 0.36
N GLN A 1157 -52.95 2.43 -0.74
CA GLN A 1157 -51.89 1.44 -0.86
C GLN A 1157 -50.59 2.19 -1.14
N LEU A 1158 -49.77 2.29 -0.10
CA LEU A 1158 -48.43 2.85 -0.17
C LEU A 1158 -47.52 1.90 -0.97
N SER A 1159 -46.55 2.46 -1.69
CA SER A 1159 -45.59 1.70 -2.51
C SER A 1159 -44.68 0.77 -1.70
N LEU A 1160 -44.73 0.86 -0.37
CA LEU A 1160 -44.04 0.01 0.60
C LEU A 1160 -45.06 -0.45 1.65
N PRO A 1161 -45.07 -1.73 2.07
CA PRO A 1161 -45.76 -2.08 3.31
C PRO A 1161 -45.15 -1.20 4.40
N GLY A 1162 -45.98 -0.48 5.16
CA GLY A 1162 -45.51 0.42 6.19
C GLY A 1162 -44.62 -0.35 7.18
N SER A 1163 -43.31 -0.27 6.97
CA SER A 1163 -42.36 -0.65 8.00
C SER A 1163 -42.55 0.35 9.11
N ALA A 1164 -42.92 -0.15 10.28
CA ALA A 1164 -42.98 0.62 11.50
C ALA A 1164 -41.57 1.10 11.86
N PHE A 1165 -41.14 2.19 11.24
CA PHE A 1165 -40.10 3.08 11.76
C PHE A 1165 -40.83 4.33 12.24
N ALA A 1166 -41.39 4.22 13.44
CA ALA A 1166 -41.66 5.34 14.32
C ALA A 1166 -40.75 5.18 15.54
#